data_AF-A0A8H5ET19-F1
#
_entry.id   AF-A0A8H5ET19-F1
#
_cell.length_a   1.000
_cell.length_b   1.000
_cell.length_c   1.000
_cell.angle_alpha   90.00
_cell.angle_beta   90.00
_cell.angle_gamma   90.00
#
_symmetry.space_group_name_H-M   'P 1'
#
loop_
_entity.id
_entity.type
_entity.pdbx_description
1 polymer ?
#
loop_
_entity_poly.entity_id
_entity_poly.type
_entity_poly.pdbx_seq_one_letter_code
_entity_poly.pdbx_strand_id
1 'polypeptide(L)'
;MLDVQPTIAAKSRTTGSKPGFLSLPYDLLLNIASYLSFDDVHNLHLVSKSLYDFSKARPVYRKLATDLLRRCRALPLKGFQQLSDLTTDQLIRSVNKATRYEMAWRKRAPRPITAAPCSNYMDGEGDSWYKVVRAPPDEDVDWLSPITSSYTLCATKRGKVVCWDVQTDRALAEWNPGEKWELWKCRVEFEQRAVFFTMAKVILGQYNDDRVMEFILMRLTFSDGPSGETSTTAPPLFSHVTDFRTSGVVMNVFLLDPSTRLLSAFIWVSSSNTIGLYTLPDWDKLEYVFIDTGIECVISSNWSCILFEDNIVIHCEEAEEAYQHFYPLTMLRKHSQKLASSTSVPSLSQRLPAARTISKKFKFPALSHIALPGRLAAPSADAFTDGVLPNPFPVPPWYPESAHFVRQWWPTLPGTPRVSCTVVLLAATDPVTRRSCFVLAQHYFRVPINHAEWYHPETCKCGSFEEGSESDMPTPQCEWAKGQLTMTQKALIAQDEALMHMWYVSTPFEVVRVLERSLGDAGEEDLQDRDRPRPLVAVDFGHAVWIEYCDDTPAPRANGEDGGDTELEESDEKRLRFVSFPPFRDESEFMGMDFGDDEEARKKALAQEVEGRVKTLEIPDELDLGTIETINIDQSQGAIILSDRDGKIYILCYE
;
A
#
# COMPACT_ATOMS: atom_id res chain seq x y z
N MET A 1 30.78 14.29 -22.61
CA MET A 1 32.20 14.41 -23.01
C MET A 1 32.80 15.64 -22.34
N LEU A 2 33.49 15.41 -21.22
CA LEU A 2 34.68 16.10 -20.71
C LEU A 2 34.97 15.41 -19.36
N ASP A 3 35.81 14.39 -19.43
CA ASP A 3 36.37 13.69 -18.27
C ASP A 3 37.29 14.65 -17.51
N VAL A 4 36.91 15.01 -16.29
CA VAL A 4 37.81 15.64 -15.32
C VAL A 4 38.08 14.61 -14.24
N GLN A 5 39.12 13.79 -14.43
CA GLN A 5 39.66 12.98 -13.34
C GLN A 5 40.43 13.88 -12.36
N PRO A 6 40.16 13.81 -11.05
CA PRO A 6 40.98 14.52 -10.07
C PRO A 6 42.36 13.86 -9.99
N THR A 7 43.38 14.58 -10.44
CA THR A 7 44.77 14.13 -10.38
C THR A 7 45.28 14.23 -8.94
N ILE A 8 45.32 13.12 -8.21
CA ILE A 8 45.91 13.07 -6.87
C ILE A 8 47.44 13.06 -7.04
N ALA A 9 48.09 14.16 -6.64
CA ALA A 9 49.54 14.28 -6.66
C ALA A 9 50.19 13.23 -5.72
N ALA A 10 50.94 12.30 -6.30
CA ALA A 10 51.65 11.26 -5.58
C ALA A 10 52.86 11.84 -4.81
N LYS A 11 52.73 12.00 -3.49
CA LYS A 11 53.90 12.18 -2.61
C LYS A 11 54.66 10.85 -2.52
N SER A 12 55.97 10.92 -2.76
CA SER A 12 56.94 9.83 -2.59
C SER A 12 56.72 9.08 -1.27
N ARG A 13 56.36 7.79 -1.35
CA ARG A 13 56.10 6.92 -0.19
C ARG A 13 57.42 6.36 0.34
N THR A 14 57.60 6.42 1.65
CA THR A 14 58.63 5.65 2.38
C THR A 14 58.35 4.15 2.22
N THR A 15 59.37 3.41 1.79
CA THR A 15 59.37 1.95 1.63
C THR A 15 58.95 1.26 2.93
N GLY A 16 57.75 0.68 2.98
CA GLY A 16 57.19 -0.04 4.15
C GLY A 16 55.75 0.32 4.55
N SER A 17 55.18 1.39 4.00
CA SER A 17 53.77 1.75 4.24
C SER A 17 52.81 0.83 3.46
N LYS A 18 51.98 0.05 4.16
CA LYS A 18 50.87 -0.72 3.55
C LYS A 18 50.02 0.21 2.67
N PRO A 19 49.53 -0.22 1.48
CA PRO A 19 48.64 0.58 0.65
C PRO A 19 47.49 1.13 1.49
N GLY A 20 47.38 2.45 1.58
CA GLY A 20 46.28 3.10 2.28
C GLY A 20 44.98 2.89 1.50
N PHE A 21 43.84 2.95 2.17
CA PHE A 21 42.53 2.78 1.53
C PHE A 21 42.34 3.71 0.32
N LEU A 22 42.83 4.95 0.40
CA LEU A 22 42.84 5.94 -0.71
C LEU A 22 43.77 5.60 -1.89
N SER A 23 44.60 4.56 -1.79
CA SER A 23 45.43 4.09 -2.91
C SER A 23 44.74 3.03 -3.77
N LEU A 24 43.51 2.64 -3.40
CA LEU A 24 42.69 1.75 -4.21
C LEU A 24 42.10 2.49 -5.43
N PRO A 25 41.98 1.81 -6.58
CA PRO A 25 41.16 2.25 -7.71
C PRO A 25 39.73 2.63 -7.29
N TYR A 26 39.16 3.63 -7.98
CA TYR A 26 37.84 4.20 -7.64
C TYR A 26 36.69 3.17 -7.71
N ASP A 27 36.75 2.24 -8.66
CA ASP A 27 35.82 1.12 -8.79
C ASP A 27 35.86 0.17 -7.60
N LEU A 28 37.05 -0.14 -7.06
CA LEU A 28 37.17 -0.93 -5.84
C LEU A 28 36.65 -0.17 -4.61
N LEU A 29 36.88 1.15 -4.54
CA LEU A 29 36.29 1.98 -3.49
C LEU A 29 34.76 1.98 -3.56
N LEU A 30 34.18 2.09 -4.77
CA LEU A 30 32.73 1.99 -4.95
C LEU A 30 32.19 0.61 -4.59
N ASN A 31 32.90 -0.46 -4.93
CA ASN A 31 32.53 -1.82 -4.53
C ASN A 31 32.51 -1.94 -3.01
N ILE A 32 33.53 -1.43 -2.32
CA ILE A 32 33.55 -1.40 -0.85
C ILE A 32 32.39 -0.56 -0.30
N ALA A 33 32.15 0.63 -0.86
CA ALA A 33 31.04 1.49 -0.45
C ALA A 33 29.67 0.83 -0.63
N SER A 34 29.53 -0.14 -1.54
CA SER A 34 28.29 -0.91 -1.70
C SER A 34 27.97 -1.83 -0.51
N TYR A 35 28.95 -2.11 0.36
CA TYR A 35 28.72 -2.86 1.61
C TYR A 35 28.53 -1.95 2.83
N LEU A 36 28.72 -0.65 2.68
CA LEU A 36 28.61 0.29 3.80
C LEU A 36 27.16 0.69 4.04
N SER A 37 26.81 0.80 5.32
CA SER A 37 25.55 1.39 5.76
C SER A 37 25.59 2.92 5.64
N PHE A 38 24.44 3.57 5.85
CA PHE A 38 24.37 5.02 5.92
C PHE A 38 25.31 5.61 6.99
N ASP A 39 25.33 5.00 8.18
CA ASP A 39 26.15 5.46 9.30
C ASP A 39 27.64 5.30 9.00
N ASP A 40 28.03 4.21 8.34
CA ASP A 40 29.42 4.00 7.91
C ASP A 40 29.87 5.06 6.90
N VAL A 41 29.01 5.39 5.93
CA VAL A 41 29.28 6.46 4.94
C VAL A 41 29.43 7.80 5.66
N HIS A 42 28.59 8.10 6.64
CA HIS A 42 28.72 9.33 7.43
C HIS A 42 29.99 9.33 8.28
N ASN A 43 30.40 8.20 8.83
CA ASN A 43 31.68 8.09 9.54
C ASN A 43 32.86 8.33 8.61
N LEU A 44 32.81 7.86 7.34
CA LEU A 44 33.83 8.17 6.34
C LEU A 44 33.97 9.68 6.06
N HIS A 45 32.88 10.46 6.19
CA HIS A 45 32.92 11.92 6.05
C HIS A 45 33.88 12.57 7.04
N LEU A 46 34.07 11.95 8.20
CA LEU A 46 34.85 12.48 9.31
C LEU A 46 36.34 12.05 9.26
N VAL A 47 36.71 11.14 8.35
CA VAL A 47 38.07 10.57 8.32
C VAL A 47 39.08 11.48 7.61
N SER A 48 38.77 11.93 6.39
CA SER A 48 39.65 12.82 5.62
C SER A 48 38.90 13.50 4.49
N LYS A 49 39.43 14.62 3.98
CA LYS A 49 38.83 15.35 2.85
C LYS A 49 38.63 14.46 1.61
N SER A 50 39.61 13.63 1.27
CA SER A 50 39.50 12.74 0.10
C SER A 50 38.41 11.69 0.27
N LEU A 51 38.23 11.15 1.49
CA LEU A 51 37.14 10.20 1.75
C LEU A 51 35.78 10.88 1.81
N TYR A 52 35.71 12.10 2.34
CA TYR A 52 34.52 12.94 2.29
C TYR A 52 34.07 13.21 0.85
N ASP A 53 34.99 13.59 -0.03
CA ASP A 53 34.69 13.86 -1.44
C ASP A 53 34.23 12.58 -2.16
N PHE A 54 34.88 11.44 -1.87
CA PHE A 54 34.49 10.13 -2.41
C PHE A 54 33.12 9.67 -1.91
N SER A 55 32.86 9.72 -0.61
CA SER A 55 31.62 9.23 0.02
C SER A 55 30.41 10.08 -0.38
N LYS A 56 30.63 11.37 -0.72
CA LYS A 56 29.62 12.24 -1.32
C LYS A 56 29.38 12.01 -2.81
N ALA A 57 30.11 11.11 -3.46
CA ALA A 57 29.91 10.84 -4.87
C ALA A 57 28.50 10.27 -5.11
N ARG A 58 27.90 10.70 -6.23
CA ARG A 58 26.53 10.29 -6.63
C ARG A 58 26.31 8.76 -6.63
N PRO A 59 27.26 7.90 -7.07
CA PRO A 59 27.04 6.44 -7.03
C PRO A 59 26.85 5.89 -5.61
N VAL A 60 27.55 6.44 -4.60
CA VAL A 60 27.41 6.03 -3.19
C VAL A 60 26.00 6.33 -2.69
N TYR A 61 25.52 7.56 -2.92
CA TYR A 61 24.17 7.95 -2.51
C TYR A 61 23.06 7.32 -3.35
N ARG A 62 23.33 6.97 -4.61
CA ARG A 62 22.40 6.16 -5.42
C ARG A 62 22.22 4.77 -4.83
N LYS A 63 23.29 4.16 -4.34
CA LYS A 63 23.22 2.87 -3.62
C LYS A 63 22.41 3.02 -2.32
N LEU A 64 22.67 4.05 -1.51
CA LEU A 64 21.91 4.29 -0.28
C LEU A 64 20.42 4.56 -0.55
N ALA A 65 20.10 5.27 -1.64
CA ALA A 65 18.74 5.41 -2.13
C ALA A 65 18.10 4.06 -2.50
N THR A 66 18.82 3.19 -3.23
CA THR A 66 18.36 1.83 -3.52
C THR A 66 18.09 1.04 -2.25
N ASP A 67 18.95 1.13 -1.24
CA ASP A 67 18.78 0.42 0.03
C ASP A 67 17.52 0.88 0.79
N LEU A 68 17.25 2.19 0.80
CA LEU A 68 16.02 2.75 1.39
C LEU A 68 14.78 2.22 0.65
N LEU A 69 14.77 2.27 -0.68
CA LEU A 69 13.65 1.79 -1.50
C LEU A 69 13.43 0.28 -1.33
N ARG A 70 14.51 -0.50 -1.19
CA ARG A 70 14.46 -1.94 -0.87
C ARG A 70 13.81 -2.22 0.48
N ARG A 71 14.01 -1.34 1.47
CA ARG A 71 13.33 -1.39 2.78
C ARG A 71 12.01 -0.62 2.80
N CYS A 72 11.43 -0.35 1.62
CA CYS A 72 10.13 0.31 1.46
C CYS A 72 10.08 1.75 1.99
N ARG A 73 11.22 2.45 2.02
CA ARG A 73 11.30 3.85 2.45
C ARG A 73 11.38 4.74 1.22
N ALA A 74 10.24 5.34 0.88
CA ALA A 74 10.13 6.28 -0.22
C ALA A 74 11.05 7.49 -0.01
N LEU A 75 11.57 8.04 -1.10
CA LEU A 75 12.38 9.25 -1.06
C LEU A 75 11.45 10.48 -1.09
N PRO A 76 11.71 11.51 -0.27
CA PRO A 76 10.95 12.76 -0.27
C PRO A 76 11.32 13.58 -1.51
N LEU A 77 10.74 13.23 -2.64
CA LEU A 77 10.90 13.97 -3.89
C LEU A 77 9.83 15.06 -4.00
N LYS A 78 10.11 16.11 -4.76
CA LYS A 78 9.18 17.21 -4.98
C LYS A 78 8.48 17.03 -6.34
N GLY A 79 7.17 17.27 -6.38
CA GLY A 79 6.38 17.14 -7.61
C GLY A 79 6.58 15.79 -8.31
N PHE A 80 6.79 15.83 -9.62
CA PHE A 80 7.05 14.65 -10.46
C PHE A 80 8.55 14.41 -10.76
N GLN A 81 9.45 14.82 -9.85
CA GLN A 81 10.91 14.67 -10.06
C GLN A 81 11.38 13.22 -10.10
N GLN A 82 12.09 12.83 -11.16
CA GLN A 82 12.75 11.53 -11.19
C GLN A 82 14.08 11.57 -10.45
N LEU A 83 14.57 10.41 -10.00
CA LEU A 83 15.90 10.33 -9.38
C LEU A 83 17.02 10.79 -10.33
N SER A 84 16.83 10.59 -11.64
CA SER A 84 17.73 11.08 -12.70
C SER A 84 17.80 12.60 -12.76
N ASP A 85 16.71 13.28 -12.41
CA ASP A 85 16.58 14.74 -12.50
C ASP A 85 17.26 15.43 -11.30
N LEU A 86 17.46 14.70 -10.19
CA LEU A 86 18.10 15.23 -9.00
C LEU A 86 19.58 15.53 -9.22
N THR A 87 20.01 16.71 -8.83
CA THR A 87 21.44 17.01 -8.58
C THR A 87 21.99 16.09 -7.48
N THR A 88 23.32 15.95 -7.38
CA THR A 88 23.96 15.16 -6.31
C THR A 88 23.56 15.67 -4.93
N ASP A 89 23.51 16.99 -4.73
CA ASP A 89 23.12 17.56 -3.44
C ASP A 89 21.65 17.31 -3.09
N GLN A 90 20.74 17.38 -4.09
CA GLN A 90 19.33 17.01 -3.88
C GLN A 90 19.20 15.54 -3.50
N LEU A 91 19.90 14.64 -4.19
CA LEU A 91 19.90 13.21 -3.86
C LEU A 91 20.41 12.97 -2.43
N ILE A 92 21.52 13.62 -2.04
CA ILE A 92 22.06 13.54 -0.67
C ILE A 92 21.01 13.99 0.35
N ARG A 93 20.35 15.13 0.11
CA ARG A 93 19.31 15.64 1.02
C ARG A 93 18.12 14.68 1.14
N SER A 94 17.63 14.14 0.02
CA SER A 94 16.50 13.21 0.01
C SER A 94 16.83 11.91 0.74
N VAL A 95 18.02 11.33 0.50
CA VAL A 95 18.49 10.13 1.21
C VAL A 95 18.63 10.41 2.71
N ASN A 96 19.32 11.48 3.11
CA ASN A 96 19.49 11.84 4.52
C ASN A 96 18.14 12.05 5.21
N LYS A 97 17.16 12.66 4.53
CA LYS A 97 15.83 12.91 5.06
C LYS A 97 15.04 11.61 5.22
N ALA A 98 14.99 10.76 4.19
CA ALA A 98 14.34 9.45 4.27
C ALA A 98 14.95 8.54 5.34
N THR A 99 16.28 8.51 5.47
CA THR A 99 16.95 7.75 6.54
C THR A 99 16.59 8.28 7.93
N ARG A 100 16.50 9.61 8.10
CA ARG A 100 16.05 10.20 9.36
C ARG A 100 14.62 9.77 9.70
N TYR A 101 13.69 9.82 8.74
CA TYR A 101 12.31 9.35 8.95
C TYR A 101 12.27 7.86 9.35
N GLU A 102 12.99 7.01 8.62
CA GLU A 102 13.07 5.57 8.92
C GLU A 102 13.58 5.33 10.36
N MET A 103 14.68 5.97 10.74
CA MET A 103 15.26 5.79 12.07
C MET A 103 14.37 6.37 13.17
N ALA A 104 13.84 7.57 12.96
CA ALA A 104 13.01 8.28 13.92
C ALA A 104 11.73 7.50 14.19
N TRP A 105 10.98 7.12 13.16
CA TRP A 105 9.68 6.47 13.33
C TRP A 105 9.79 5.02 13.78
N ARG A 106 10.93 4.34 13.55
CA ARG A 106 11.19 3.02 14.15
C ARG A 106 11.48 3.14 15.64
N LYS A 107 12.34 4.09 16.05
CA LYS A 107 12.82 4.21 17.44
C LYS A 107 11.88 5.01 18.37
N ARG A 108 11.33 6.12 17.89
CA ARG A 108 10.45 7.05 18.62
C ARG A 108 9.14 7.30 17.85
N ALA A 109 8.17 7.99 18.45
CA ALA A 109 7.00 8.45 17.70
C ALA A 109 7.40 9.53 16.67
N PRO A 110 6.72 9.59 15.51
CA PRO A 110 6.78 10.78 14.65
C PRO A 110 6.46 12.01 15.50
N ARG A 111 7.25 13.07 15.34
CA ARG A 111 7.07 14.33 16.05
C ARG A 111 6.84 15.44 15.05
N PRO A 112 6.07 16.48 15.39
CA PRO A 112 5.97 17.69 14.60
C PRO A 112 7.35 18.19 14.14
N ILE A 113 7.45 18.58 12.88
CA ILE A 113 8.67 19.21 12.38
C ILE A 113 8.89 20.55 13.09
N THR A 114 10.09 20.79 13.62
CA THR A 114 10.37 22.00 14.42
C THR A 114 11.20 23.06 13.68
N ALA A 115 11.70 22.76 12.48
CA ALA A 115 12.56 23.65 11.72
C ALA A 115 12.12 23.79 10.26
N ALA A 116 12.02 25.03 9.77
CA ALA A 116 11.81 25.31 8.35
C ALA A 116 13.16 25.29 7.56
N PRO A 117 13.18 24.86 6.29
CA PRO A 117 12.18 24.07 5.56
C PRO A 117 12.51 22.57 5.63
N CYS A 118 11.80 21.81 6.48
CA CYS A 118 11.97 20.36 6.55
C CYS A 118 10.99 19.56 5.67
N SER A 119 9.86 20.14 5.21
CA SER A 119 8.83 19.45 4.41
C SER A 119 8.54 20.17 3.10
N ASN A 120 8.36 19.41 2.00
CA ASN A 120 8.00 19.99 0.69
C ASN A 120 6.56 20.53 0.67
N TYR A 121 5.71 20.15 1.64
CA TYR A 121 4.38 20.74 1.80
C TYR A 121 4.42 22.16 2.38
N MET A 122 5.52 22.54 3.04
CA MET A 122 5.69 23.82 3.75
C MET A 122 6.59 24.80 2.98
N ASP A 123 6.74 24.61 1.68
CA ASP A 123 7.56 25.51 0.87
C ASP A 123 6.91 26.91 0.82
N GLY A 124 7.53 27.90 1.47
CA GLY A 124 7.16 29.31 1.35
C GLY A 124 6.26 29.89 2.45
N GLU A 125 5.91 29.14 3.49
CA GLU A 125 5.12 29.62 4.64
C GLU A 125 5.84 29.41 5.99
N GLY A 126 5.34 30.07 7.04
CA GLY A 126 6.01 30.35 8.32
C GLY A 126 6.38 29.15 9.20
N ASP A 127 6.71 29.42 10.47
CA ASP A 127 7.25 28.47 11.45
C ASP A 127 6.25 27.38 11.94
N SER A 128 5.20 27.07 11.15
CA SER A 128 4.22 26.03 11.48
C SER A 128 4.65 24.65 10.99
N TRP A 129 4.28 23.62 11.74
CA TRP A 129 4.53 22.21 11.40
C TRP A 129 3.36 21.54 10.66
N TYR A 130 2.25 22.26 10.50
CA TYR A 130 1.07 21.86 9.74
C TYR A 130 0.56 23.02 8.89
N LYS A 131 -0.22 22.67 7.86
CA LYS A 131 -0.84 23.59 6.92
C LYS A 131 -2.32 23.26 6.79
N VAL A 132 -3.14 24.29 6.69
CA VAL A 132 -4.58 24.15 6.44
C VAL A 132 -4.87 24.71 5.06
N VAL A 133 -5.42 23.87 4.18
CA VAL A 133 -5.91 24.28 2.86
C VAL A 133 -7.42 24.12 2.80
N ARG A 134 -8.08 24.88 1.92
CA ARG A 134 -9.52 24.83 1.73
C ARG A 134 -9.89 23.71 0.76
N ALA A 135 -10.99 23.02 1.06
CA ALA A 135 -11.71 22.23 0.08
C ALA A 135 -12.41 23.16 -0.95
N PRO A 136 -12.80 22.64 -2.12
CA PRO A 136 -13.61 23.40 -3.07
C PRO A 136 -14.85 24.00 -2.37
N PRO A 137 -15.12 25.32 -2.54
CA PRO A 137 -16.22 25.98 -1.83
C PRO A 137 -17.57 25.40 -2.24
N ASP A 138 -18.50 25.32 -1.27
CA ASP A 138 -19.87 24.84 -1.46
C ASP A 138 -20.00 23.38 -1.94
N GLU A 139 -18.95 22.59 -1.70
CA GLU A 139 -18.87 21.16 -2.06
C GLU A 139 -18.38 20.32 -0.87
N ASP A 140 -19.02 19.17 -0.67
CA ASP A 140 -18.53 18.16 0.27
C ASP A 140 -17.49 17.28 -0.43
N VAL A 141 -16.37 17.03 0.25
CA VAL A 141 -15.33 16.12 -0.25
C VAL A 141 -15.75 14.69 -0.01
N ASP A 142 -15.88 13.92 -1.08
CA ASP A 142 -16.17 12.48 -1.04
C ASP A 142 -14.86 11.68 -1.03
N TRP A 143 -13.92 12.09 -1.89
CA TRP A 143 -12.63 11.45 -2.03
C TRP A 143 -11.51 12.49 -2.07
N LEU A 144 -10.43 12.22 -1.34
CA LEU A 144 -9.23 13.04 -1.32
C LEU A 144 -8.01 12.18 -1.64
N SER A 145 -7.21 12.58 -2.63
CA SER A 145 -5.98 11.87 -2.98
C SER A 145 -4.81 12.84 -3.16
N PRO A 146 -3.77 12.78 -2.30
CA PRO A 146 -2.53 13.49 -2.58
C PRO A 146 -1.88 12.92 -3.84
N ILE A 147 -1.52 13.78 -4.79
CA ILE A 147 -0.83 13.39 -6.01
C ILE A 147 0.68 13.60 -5.84
N THR A 148 1.05 14.78 -5.34
CA THR A 148 2.40 15.16 -4.94
C THR A 148 2.30 16.10 -3.73
N SER A 149 3.44 16.54 -3.19
CA SER A 149 3.46 17.59 -2.16
C SER A 149 2.91 18.95 -2.61
N SER A 150 2.61 19.11 -3.91
CA SER A 150 2.08 20.34 -4.50
C SER A 150 0.62 20.21 -4.91
N TYR A 151 0.11 19.00 -5.12
CA TYR A 151 -1.23 18.80 -5.67
C TYR A 151 -2.05 17.79 -4.90
N THR A 152 -3.33 18.12 -4.73
CA THR A 152 -4.34 17.20 -4.24
C THR A 152 -5.48 17.11 -5.25
N LEU A 153 -5.99 15.90 -5.46
CA LEU A 153 -7.18 15.65 -6.27
C LEU A 153 -8.36 15.42 -5.32
N CYS A 154 -9.39 16.25 -5.46
CA CYS A 154 -10.61 16.17 -4.67
C CYS A 154 -11.76 15.74 -5.58
N ALA A 155 -12.45 14.64 -5.26
CA ALA A 155 -13.76 14.34 -5.82
C ALA A 155 -14.84 14.76 -4.81
N THR A 156 -15.89 15.38 -5.31
CA THR A 156 -16.99 15.91 -4.51
C THR A 156 -18.18 14.96 -4.54
N LYS A 157 -19.06 15.03 -3.53
CA LYS A 157 -20.30 14.22 -3.51
C LYS A 157 -21.24 14.51 -4.69
N ARG A 158 -21.09 15.67 -5.35
CA ARG A 158 -21.82 16.03 -6.59
C ARG A 158 -21.23 15.42 -7.86
N GLY A 159 -20.06 14.79 -7.78
CA GLY A 159 -19.37 14.17 -8.92
C GLY A 159 -18.41 15.08 -9.68
N LYS A 160 -18.16 16.30 -9.19
CA LYS A 160 -17.09 17.17 -9.68
C LYS A 160 -15.73 16.67 -9.18
N VAL A 161 -14.71 16.74 -10.04
CA VAL A 161 -13.31 16.45 -9.70
C VAL A 161 -12.48 17.72 -9.86
N VAL A 162 -11.73 18.09 -8.82
CA VAL A 162 -10.95 19.33 -8.74
C VAL A 162 -9.50 19.00 -8.44
N CYS A 163 -8.59 19.58 -9.23
CA CYS A 163 -7.17 19.60 -8.93
C CYS A 163 -6.85 20.88 -8.14
N TRP A 164 -6.37 20.70 -6.91
CA TRP A 164 -6.06 21.78 -5.98
C TRP A 164 -4.55 21.96 -5.84
N ASP A 165 -4.09 23.21 -5.86
CA ASP A 165 -2.74 23.58 -5.48
C ASP A 165 -2.64 23.72 -3.97
N VAL A 166 -1.84 22.85 -3.37
CA VAL A 166 -1.59 22.87 -1.93
C VAL A 166 -0.80 24.11 -1.53
N GLN A 167 0.08 24.62 -2.39
CA GLN A 167 0.96 25.72 -2.05
C GLN A 167 0.21 27.05 -2.04
N THR A 168 -0.58 27.33 -3.08
CA THR A 168 -1.31 28.59 -3.21
C THR A 168 -2.76 28.56 -2.70
N ASP A 169 -3.25 27.40 -2.25
CA ASP A 169 -4.62 27.19 -1.78
C ASP A 169 -5.68 27.61 -2.83
N ARG A 170 -5.52 27.09 -4.06
CA ARG A 170 -6.36 27.44 -5.21
C ARG A 170 -6.70 26.23 -6.06
N ALA A 171 -7.91 26.21 -6.61
CA ALA A 171 -8.27 25.32 -7.70
C ALA A 171 -7.46 25.69 -8.96
N LEU A 172 -6.76 24.71 -9.53
CA LEU A 172 -6.00 24.87 -10.77
C LEU A 172 -6.77 24.39 -11.99
N ALA A 173 -7.55 23.34 -11.82
CA ALA A 173 -8.35 22.74 -12.88
C ALA A 173 -9.56 22.03 -12.28
N GLU A 174 -10.64 21.94 -13.04
CA GLU A 174 -11.84 21.20 -12.66
C GLU A 174 -12.42 20.44 -13.84
N TRP A 175 -13.03 19.31 -13.54
CA TRP A 175 -13.89 18.57 -14.45
C TRP A 175 -15.24 18.37 -13.77
N ASN A 176 -16.30 18.78 -14.47
CA ASN A 176 -17.67 18.69 -13.99
C ASN A 176 -18.54 18.00 -15.05
N PRO A 177 -19.03 16.78 -14.78
CA PRO A 177 -19.92 16.08 -15.70
C PRO A 177 -21.37 16.62 -15.72
N GLY A 178 -21.75 17.49 -14.77
CA GLY A 178 -23.08 18.08 -14.68
C GLY A 178 -24.15 17.16 -14.05
N GLU A 179 -23.78 15.95 -13.68
CA GLU A 179 -24.62 14.95 -13.00
C GLU A 179 -23.78 14.22 -11.94
N LYS A 180 -24.41 13.39 -11.10
CA LYS A 180 -23.70 12.64 -10.06
C LYS A 180 -22.86 11.51 -10.66
N TRP A 181 -21.57 11.53 -10.39
CA TRP A 181 -20.60 10.49 -10.70
C TRP A 181 -19.75 10.20 -9.46
N GLU A 182 -19.39 8.95 -9.25
CA GLU A 182 -18.56 8.54 -8.10
C GLU A 182 -17.15 8.21 -8.57
N LEU A 183 -16.13 8.59 -7.79
CA LEU A 183 -14.74 8.26 -8.12
C LEU A 183 -14.44 6.84 -7.63
N TRP A 184 -14.11 5.95 -8.56
CA TRP A 184 -13.88 4.52 -8.27
C TRP A 184 -12.41 4.16 -8.21
N LYS A 185 -11.59 4.82 -9.03
CA LYS A 185 -10.15 4.56 -9.05
C LYS A 185 -9.37 5.81 -9.40
N CYS A 186 -8.25 6.00 -8.73
CA CYS A 186 -7.23 6.99 -9.08
C CYS A 186 -5.87 6.29 -9.16
N ARG A 187 -5.08 6.60 -10.19
CA ARG A 187 -3.72 6.10 -10.38
C ARG A 187 -2.81 7.21 -10.88
N VAL A 188 -1.72 7.45 -10.16
CA VAL A 188 -0.68 8.42 -10.54
C VAL A 188 0.37 7.72 -11.39
N GLU A 189 0.66 8.27 -12.57
CA GLU A 189 1.71 7.84 -13.49
C GLU A 189 2.82 8.89 -13.52
N PHE A 190 3.80 8.73 -12.63
CA PHE A 190 4.86 9.72 -12.43
C PHE A 190 5.72 9.94 -13.68
N GLU A 191 6.00 8.89 -14.45
CA GLU A 191 6.79 9.00 -15.69
C GLU A 191 6.07 9.84 -16.75
N GLN A 192 4.75 9.73 -16.83
CA GLN A 192 3.92 10.49 -17.76
C GLN A 192 3.47 11.85 -17.19
N ARG A 193 3.80 12.15 -15.93
CA ARG A 193 3.31 13.31 -15.17
C ARG A 193 1.80 13.46 -15.31
N ALA A 194 1.09 12.36 -15.08
CA ALA A 194 -0.34 12.29 -15.30
C ALA A 194 -1.04 11.49 -14.20
N VAL A 195 -2.31 11.79 -14.00
CA VAL A 195 -3.20 11.03 -13.13
C VAL A 195 -4.33 10.49 -13.99
N PHE A 196 -4.56 9.18 -13.93
CA PHE A 196 -5.69 8.53 -14.55
C PHE A 196 -6.71 8.22 -13.47
N PHE A 197 -7.97 8.56 -13.70
CA PHE A 197 -9.03 8.25 -12.76
C PHE A 197 -10.29 7.79 -13.49
N THR A 198 -10.99 6.85 -12.86
CA THR A 198 -12.23 6.28 -13.38
C THR A 198 -13.38 6.77 -12.52
N MET A 199 -14.36 7.37 -13.18
CA MET A 199 -15.63 7.76 -12.59
C MET A 199 -16.69 6.74 -13.00
N ALA A 200 -17.66 6.45 -12.13
CA ALA A 200 -18.77 5.56 -12.47
C ALA A 200 -20.13 6.15 -12.11
N LYS A 201 -21.15 5.70 -12.82
CA LYS A 201 -22.56 5.88 -12.45
C LYS A 201 -23.38 4.64 -12.78
N VAL A 202 -24.44 4.42 -12.02
CA VAL A 202 -25.41 3.36 -12.29
C VAL A 202 -26.43 3.87 -13.31
N ILE A 203 -26.67 3.10 -14.37
CA ILE A 203 -27.65 3.45 -15.41
C ILE A 203 -28.98 2.74 -15.19
N LEU A 204 -28.92 1.45 -14.89
CA LEU A 204 -30.09 0.57 -14.80
C LEU A 204 -29.79 -0.61 -13.86
N GLY A 205 -30.86 -1.17 -13.28
CA GLY A 205 -30.85 -2.48 -12.66
C GLY A 205 -30.69 -2.46 -11.14
N GLN A 206 -31.14 -3.54 -10.52
CA GLN A 206 -30.95 -3.81 -9.10
C GLN A 206 -29.58 -4.46 -8.87
N TYR A 207 -29.26 -4.87 -7.64
CA TYR A 207 -27.98 -5.48 -7.28
C TYR A 207 -27.85 -6.94 -7.78
N ASN A 208 -27.84 -7.13 -9.11
CA ASN A 208 -27.79 -8.44 -9.78
C ASN A 208 -27.04 -8.38 -11.13
N ASP A 209 -27.08 -9.47 -11.90
CA ASP A 209 -26.40 -9.60 -13.21
C ASP A 209 -26.93 -8.61 -14.28
N ASP A 210 -28.15 -8.08 -14.10
CA ASP A 210 -28.78 -7.11 -15.02
C ASP A 210 -28.38 -5.65 -14.72
N ARG A 211 -27.60 -5.41 -13.65
CA ARG A 211 -27.09 -4.07 -13.33
C ARG A 211 -26.21 -3.56 -14.45
N VAL A 212 -26.46 -2.36 -14.94
CA VAL A 212 -25.63 -1.70 -15.95
C VAL A 212 -24.97 -0.49 -15.32
N MET A 213 -23.65 -0.48 -15.35
CA MET A 213 -22.84 0.65 -14.89
C MET A 213 -22.10 1.26 -16.08
N GLU A 214 -21.99 2.58 -16.07
CA GLU A 214 -21.22 3.35 -17.04
C GLU A 214 -20.01 3.96 -16.36
N PHE A 215 -18.89 3.93 -17.06
CA PHE A 215 -17.61 4.41 -16.57
C PHE A 215 -17.01 5.40 -17.57
N ILE A 216 -16.40 6.46 -17.02
CA ILE A 216 -15.58 7.40 -17.78
C ILE A 216 -14.16 7.31 -17.23
N LEU A 217 -13.21 7.03 -18.13
CA LEU A 217 -11.78 7.15 -17.83
C LEU A 217 -11.32 8.54 -18.24
N MET A 218 -10.78 9.27 -17.28
CA MET A 218 -10.24 10.61 -17.46
C MET A 218 -8.73 10.60 -17.20
N ARG A 219 -8.03 11.56 -17.82
CA ARG A 219 -6.62 11.84 -17.61
C ARG A 219 -6.44 13.30 -17.22
N LEU A 220 -5.68 13.54 -16.15
CA LEU A 220 -5.20 14.86 -15.74
C LEU A 220 -3.69 14.94 -15.99
N THR A 221 -3.24 15.88 -16.80
CA THR A 221 -1.82 16.03 -17.18
C THR A 221 -1.19 17.26 -16.54
N PHE A 222 0.04 17.13 -16.05
CA PHE A 222 0.79 18.18 -15.37
C PHE A 222 1.96 18.67 -16.21
N SER A 223 2.26 19.96 -16.12
CA SER A 223 3.28 20.64 -16.94
C SER A 223 4.56 20.97 -16.17
N ASP A 224 4.79 20.29 -15.03
CA ASP A 224 5.89 20.61 -14.12
C ASP A 224 7.26 20.41 -14.75
N GLY A 225 8.21 21.26 -14.33
CA GLY A 225 9.60 21.15 -14.73
C GLY A 225 10.37 20.04 -13.99
N PRO A 226 11.60 19.72 -14.43
CA PRO A 226 12.46 18.76 -13.74
C PRO A 226 12.90 19.23 -12.34
N SER A 227 12.69 20.50 -11.98
CA SER A 227 12.89 21.01 -10.63
C SER A 227 11.80 20.56 -9.64
N GLY A 228 10.70 19.98 -10.12
CA GLY A 228 9.54 19.62 -9.30
C GLY A 228 8.72 20.82 -8.84
N GLU A 229 9.04 22.02 -9.32
CA GLU A 229 8.26 23.22 -9.06
C GLU A 229 7.02 23.23 -9.95
N THR A 230 5.90 23.61 -9.34
CA THR A 230 4.63 23.81 -10.02
C THR A 230 4.78 24.79 -11.16
N SER A 231 4.38 24.37 -12.36
CA SER A 231 4.39 25.25 -13.53
C SER A 231 3.42 26.42 -13.33
N THR A 232 3.94 27.64 -13.38
CA THR A 232 3.12 28.87 -13.34
C THR A 232 2.53 29.24 -14.69
N THR A 233 3.03 28.63 -15.78
CA THR A 233 2.68 29.00 -17.15
C THR A 233 1.56 28.16 -17.76
N ALA A 234 1.38 26.93 -17.28
CA ALA A 234 0.39 26.00 -17.84
C ALA A 234 -0.29 25.22 -16.71
N PRO A 235 -1.59 25.47 -16.44
CA PRO A 235 -2.33 24.72 -15.43
C PRO A 235 -2.48 23.25 -15.83
N PRO A 236 -2.75 22.34 -14.87
CA PRO A 236 -3.12 20.96 -15.16
C PRO A 236 -4.32 20.89 -16.10
N LEU A 237 -4.34 19.91 -17.01
CA LEU A 237 -5.38 19.76 -18.01
C LEU A 237 -6.11 18.43 -17.87
N PHE A 238 -7.42 18.48 -17.71
CA PHE A 238 -8.29 17.31 -17.84
C PHE A 238 -8.54 16.99 -19.31
N SER A 239 -8.44 15.72 -19.66
CA SER A 239 -8.76 15.18 -20.97
C SER A 239 -9.52 13.87 -20.81
N HIS A 240 -10.56 13.70 -21.62
CA HIS A 240 -11.28 12.43 -21.76
C HIS A 240 -10.38 11.37 -22.40
N VAL A 241 -10.45 10.13 -21.91
CA VAL A 241 -9.70 8.98 -22.45
C VAL A 241 -10.64 8.01 -23.15
N THR A 242 -11.61 7.45 -22.43
CA THR A 242 -12.56 6.49 -22.98
C THR A 242 -13.81 6.36 -22.11
N ASP A 243 -14.89 5.87 -22.70
CA ASP A 243 -16.12 5.48 -22.00
C ASP A 243 -16.33 3.98 -22.18
N PHE A 244 -16.76 3.31 -21.12
CA PHE A 244 -17.13 1.90 -21.21
C PHE A 244 -18.27 1.57 -20.26
N ARG A 245 -18.96 0.47 -20.56
CA ARG A 245 -20.05 -0.05 -19.73
C ARG A 245 -19.72 -1.45 -19.25
N THR A 246 -20.31 -1.84 -18.15
CA THR A 246 -20.28 -3.21 -17.64
C THR A 246 -21.69 -3.69 -17.33
N SER A 247 -21.89 -5.00 -17.38
CA SER A 247 -23.09 -5.67 -16.85
C SER A 247 -22.73 -6.44 -15.57
N GLY A 248 -23.59 -6.40 -14.57
CA GLY A 248 -23.37 -6.98 -13.25
C GLY A 248 -22.86 -5.97 -12.21
N VAL A 249 -22.72 -6.44 -10.98
CA VAL A 249 -22.24 -5.62 -9.86
C VAL A 249 -20.73 -5.51 -9.92
N VAL A 250 -20.21 -4.33 -10.25
CA VAL A 250 -18.76 -4.09 -10.25
C VAL A 250 -18.25 -4.01 -8.83
N MET A 251 -17.26 -4.85 -8.52
CA MET A 251 -16.61 -4.89 -7.21
C MET A 251 -15.43 -3.91 -7.15
N ASN A 252 -14.63 -3.83 -8.21
CA ASN A 252 -13.46 -2.96 -8.27
C ASN A 252 -12.97 -2.74 -9.72
N VAL A 253 -12.27 -1.64 -9.95
CA VAL A 253 -11.64 -1.28 -11.24
C VAL A 253 -10.13 -1.09 -11.06
N PHE A 254 -9.36 -1.67 -11.96
CA PHE A 254 -7.90 -1.69 -11.93
C PHE A 254 -7.33 -1.12 -13.22
N LEU A 255 -6.73 0.06 -13.12
CA LEU A 255 -5.86 0.61 -14.15
C LEU A 255 -4.54 -0.15 -14.08
N LEU A 256 -4.34 -1.20 -14.89
CA LEU A 256 -3.22 -2.12 -14.77
C LEU A 256 -1.95 -1.57 -15.40
N ASP A 257 -2.05 -1.03 -16.60
CA ASP A 257 -0.96 -0.36 -17.30
C ASP A 257 -1.51 0.73 -18.24
N PRO A 258 -1.52 1.99 -17.79
CA PRO A 258 -1.99 3.09 -18.62
C PRO A 258 -1.15 3.36 -19.87
N SER A 259 0.13 2.97 -19.88
CA SER A 259 0.99 3.16 -21.05
C SER A 259 0.60 2.25 -22.22
N THR A 260 0.12 1.04 -21.92
CA THR A 260 -0.40 0.08 -22.90
C THR A 260 -1.92 0.09 -23.01
N ARG A 261 -2.59 0.99 -22.29
CA ARG A 261 -4.05 1.18 -22.29
C ARG A 261 -4.83 -0.03 -21.78
N LEU A 262 -4.27 -0.71 -20.78
CA LEU A 262 -4.82 -1.92 -20.18
C LEU A 262 -5.58 -1.60 -18.88
N LEU A 263 -6.86 -1.98 -18.85
CA LEU A 263 -7.75 -1.87 -17.68
C LEU A 263 -8.46 -3.20 -17.45
N SER A 264 -8.65 -3.55 -16.19
CA SER A 264 -9.50 -4.69 -15.80
C SER A 264 -10.47 -4.29 -14.69
N ALA A 265 -11.56 -5.03 -14.54
CA ALA A 265 -12.51 -4.87 -13.47
C ALA A 265 -12.98 -6.24 -12.98
N PHE A 266 -13.27 -6.33 -11.68
CA PHE A 266 -13.95 -7.48 -11.09
C PHE A 266 -15.44 -7.20 -11.03
N ILE A 267 -16.23 -8.14 -11.51
CA ILE A 267 -17.67 -8.07 -11.55
C ILE A 267 -18.21 -9.31 -10.85
N TRP A 268 -19.07 -9.15 -9.86
CA TRP A 268 -19.74 -10.29 -9.24
C TRP A 268 -20.79 -10.87 -10.19
N VAL A 269 -20.67 -12.15 -10.48
CA VAL A 269 -21.64 -12.91 -11.29
C VAL A 269 -22.57 -13.64 -10.32
N SER A 270 -23.72 -13.04 -10.06
CA SER A 270 -24.69 -13.48 -9.05
C SER A 270 -25.28 -14.87 -9.36
N SER A 271 -25.49 -15.20 -10.64
CA SER A 271 -26.02 -16.50 -11.06
C SER A 271 -25.13 -17.70 -10.69
N SER A 272 -23.82 -17.51 -10.60
CA SER A 272 -22.84 -18.54 -10.23
C SER A 272 -22.14 -18.29 -8.89
N ASN A 273 -22.35 -17.12 -8.28
CA ASN A 273 -21.58 -16.61 -7.14
C ASN A 273 -20.06 -16.61 -7.38
N THR A 274 -19.64 -16.20 -8.57
CA THR A 274 -18.22 -16.19 -8.96
C THR A 274 -17.74 -14.81 -9.38
N ILE A 275 -16.41 -14.67 -9.49
CA ILE A 275 -15.77 -13.45 -9.99
C ILE A 275 -15.76 -13.48 -11.53
N GLY A 276 -16.37 -12.47 -12.13
CA GLY A 276 -16.22 -12.12 -13.53
C GLY A 276 -14.99 -11.24 -13.74
N LEU A 277 -14.12 -11.62 -14.68
CA LEU A 277 -12.99 -10.81 -15.11
C LEU A 277 -13.37 -10.06 -16.38
N TYR A 278 -13.62 -8.76 -16.24
CA TYR A 278 -13.76 -7.83 -17.36
C TYR A 278 -12.41 -7.18 -17.65
N THR A 279 -12.03 -7.08 -18.92
CA THR A 279 -10.75 -6.48 -19.34
C THR A 279 -10.93 -5.73 -20.64
N LEU A 280 -10.39 -4.52 -20.69
CA LEU A 280 -10.14 -3.75 -21.91
C LEU A 280 -8.66 -3.92 -22.25
N PRO A 281 -8.30 -4.79 -23.22
CA PRO A 281 -6.89 -5.02 -23.57
C PRO A 281 -6.22 -3.79 -24.17
N ASP A 282 -7.04 -2.89 -24.72
CA ASP A 282 -6.66 -1.64 -25.34
C ASP A 282 -7.91 -0.75 -25.40
N TRP A 283 -8.03 0.20 -24.46
CA TRP A 283 -9.26 0.99 -24.31
C TRP A 283 -9.53 1.99 -25.46
N ASP A 284 -8.63 2.12 -26.43
CA ASP A 284 -8.87 2.86 -27.67
C ASP A 284 -9.59 2.01 -28.73
N LYS A 285 -9.76 0.71 -28.47
CA LYS A 285 -10.48 -0.22 -29.34
C LYS A 285 -11.82 -0.57 -28.68
N LEU A 286 -12.85 -0.74 -29.51
CA LEU A 286 -14.16 -1.26 -29.10
C LEU A 286 -14.11 -2.79 -28.92
N GLU A 287 -13.13 -3.27 -28.19
CA GLU A 287 -12.86 -4.68 -27.91
C GLU A 287 -12.75 -4.90 -26.41
N TYR A 288 -13.38 -5.95 -25.91
CA TYR A 288 -13.37 -6.31 -24.49
C TYR A 288 -13.28 -7.82 -24.32
N VAL A 289 -12.82 -8.23 -23.14
CA VAL A 289 -12.90 -9.61 -22.67
C VAL A 289 -13.77 -9.60 -21.43
N PHE A 290 -14.80 -10.43 -21.39
CA PHE A 290 -15.61 -10.63 -20.19
C PHE A 290 -15.87 -12.12 -19.98
N ILE A 291 -15.24 -12.70 -18.96
CA ILE A 291 -15.27 -14.13 -18.66
C ILE A 291 -15.69 -14.37 -17.22
N ASP A 292 -16.30 -15.51 -16.96
CA ASP A 292 -16.48 -16.02 -15.60
C ASP A 292 -15.22 -16.81 -15.22
N THR A 293 -14.52 -16.38 -14.18
CA THR A 293 -13.28 -17.03 -13.74
C THR A 293 -13.52 -18.39 -13.10
N GLY A 294 -14.74 -18.62 -12.61
CA GLY A 294 -15.09 -19.77 -11.78
C GLY A 294 -14.55 -19.70 -10.35
N ILE A 295 -13.91 -18.61 -9.94
CA ILE A 295 -13.43 -18.37 -8.58
C ILE A 295 -14.61 -17.89 -7.74
N GLU A 296 -14.87 -18.53 -6.60
CA GLU A 296 -15.99 -18.19 -5.73
C GLU A 296 -15.81 -16.80 -5.11
N CYS A 297 -16.90 -16.02 -5.10
CA CYS A 297 -16.92 -14.69 -4.48
C CYS A 297 -17.19 -14.80 -2.98
N VAL A 298 -16.17 -15.15 -2.21
CA VAL A 298 -16.25 -15.26 -0.75
C VAL A 298 -16.16 -13.86 -0.12
N ILE A 299 -17.15 -13.51 0.71
CA ILE A 299 -17.28 -12.18 1.35
C ILE A 299 -16.10 -11.85 2.27
N SER A 300 -15.53 -12.87 2.92
CA SER A 300 -14.37 -12.72 3.81
C SER A 300 -13.03 -12.72 3.08
N SER A 301 -13.01 -12.85 1.75
CA SER A 301 -11.77 -12.85 0.98
C SER A 301 -11.46 -11.47 0.45
N ASN A 302 -10.17 -11.13 0.44
CA ASN A 302 -9.69 -9.86 -0.08
C ASN A 302 -9.09 -10.05 -1.48
N TRP A 303 -9.43 -9.16 -2.41
CA TRP A 303 -9.10 -9.33 -3.83
C TRP A 303 -8.31 -8.16 -4.40
N SER A 304 -7.32 -8.46 -5.23
CA SER A 304 -6.55 -7.47 -5.98
C SER A 304 -6.21 -7.98 -7.38
N CYS A 305 -6.02 -7.06 -8.31
CA CYS A 305 -5.63 -7.36 -9.69
C CYS A 305 -4.26 -6.77 -9.99
N ILE A 306 -3.33 -7.60 -10.48
CA ILE A 306 -1.93 -7.24 -10.72
C ILE A 306 -1.53 -7.65 -12.14
N LEU A 307 -0.72 -6.83 -12.81
CA LEU A 307 -0.12 -7.18 -14.09
C LEU A 307 1.30 -7.71 -13.83
N PHE A 308 1.59 -8.93 -14.28
CA PHE A 308 2.91 -9.57 -14.15
C PHE A 308 3.27 -10.38 -15.40
N GLU A 309 4.40 -10.06 -16.03
CA GLU A 309 4.91 -10.79 -17.22
C GLU A 309 3.83 -11.10 -18.27
N ASP A 310 3.02 -10.11 -18.65
CA ASP A 310 1.92 -10.27 -19.62
C ASP A 310 0.75 -11.16 -19.13
N ASN A 311 0.64 -11.39 -17.81
CA ASN A 311 -0.48 -12.04 -17.15
C ASN A 311 -1.27 -11.04 -16.31
N ILE A 312 -2.58 -11.12 -16.40
CA ILE A 312 -3.47 -10.57 -15.38
C ILE A 312 -3.53 -11.58 -14.25
N VAL A 313 -3.15 -11.15 -13.05
CA VAL A 313 -3.10 -11.97 -11.85
C VAL A 313 -4.19 -11.51 -10.90
N ILE A 314 -5.12 -12.40 -10.59
CA ILE A 314 -6.09 -12.23 -9.50
C ILE A 314 -5.41 -12.75 -8.24
N HIS A 315 -5.09 -11.83 -7.33
CA HIS A 315 -4.55 -12.13 -6.01
C HIS A 315 -5.71 -12.14 -5.01
N CYS A 316 -5.86 -13.25 -4.30
CA CYS A 316 -6.88 -13.49 -3.29
C CYS A 316 -6.22 -13.83 -1.95
N GLU A 317 -6.71 -13.27 -0.87
CA GLU A 317 -6.29 -13.64 0.49
C GLU A 317 -7.47 -14.14 1.29
N GLU A 318 -7.33 -15.34 1.84
CA GLU A 318 -8.26 -15.96 2.77
C GLU A 318 -7.65 -15.96 4.20
N ALA A 319 -8.26 -16.66 5.15
CA ALA A 319 -7.81 -16.61 6.54
C ALA A 319 -6.41 -17.22 6.78
N GLU A 320 -6.03 -18.26 6.04
CA GLU A 320 -4.82 -19.06 6.28
C GLU A 320 -3.85 -19.06 5.10
N GLU A 321 -4.29 -18.65 3.92
CA GLU A 321 -3.57 -18.80 2.67
C GLU A 321 -3.89 -17.66 1.68
N ALA A 322 -2.89 -17.33 0.86
CA ALA A 322 -3.05 -16.45 -0.29
C ALA A 322 -2.95 -17.24 -1.59
N TYR A 323 -3.77 -16.86 -2.58
CA TYR A 323 -3.86 -17.47 -3.90
C TYR A 323 -3.56 -16.44 -4.99
N GLN A 324 -2.88 -16.88 -6.04
CA GLN A 324 -2.61 -16.11 -7.25
C GLN A 324 -3.03 -16.90 -8.47
N HIS A 325 -4.05 -16.38 -9.16
CA HIS A 325 -4.61 -16.97 -10.38
C HIS A 325 -4.13 -16.20 -11.60
N PHE A 326 -3.43 -16.88 -12.51
CA PHE A 326 -2.76 -16.27 -13.65
C PHE A 326 -3.58 -16.45 -14.94
N TYR A 327 -3.87 -15.33 -15.58
CA TYR A 327 -4.57 -15.24 -16.86
C TYR A 327 -3.66 -14.55 -17.90
N PRO A 328 -2.95 -15.33 -18.73
CA PRO A 328 -2.13 -14.76 -19.79
C PRO A 328 -2.96 -13.87 -20.73
N LEU A 329 -2.47 -12.68 -21.08
CA LEU A 329 -3.16 -11.78 -22.02
C LEU A 329 -3.37 -12.43 -23.39
N THR A 330 -2.45 -13.29 -23.81
CA THR A 330 -2.56 -14.09 -25.04
C THR A 330 -3.72 -15.08 -25.01
N MET A 331 -4.08 -15.59 -23.83
CA MET A 331 -5.24 -16.45 -23.62
C MET A 331 -6.53 -15.62 -23.60
N LEU A 332 -6.55 -14.52 -22.83
CA LEU A 332 -7.72 -13.64 -22.73
C LEU A 332 -8.11 -13.04 -24.09
N ARG A 333 -7.13 -12.64 -24.91
CA ARG A 333 -7.37 -12.10 -26.27
C ARG A 333 -8.11 -13.07 -27.20
N LYS A 334 -8.06 -14.38 -26.97
CA LYS A 334 -8.83 -15.37 -27.75
C LYS A 334 -10.33 -15.30 -27.46
N HIS A 335 -10.70 -14.70 -26.33
CA HIS A 335 -12.07 -14.45 -25.89
C HIS A 335 -12.48 -12.98 -26.08
N SER A 336 -11.71 -12.22 -26.86
CA SER A 336 -12.04 -10.83 -27.18
C SER A 336 -13.31 -10.76 -28.02
N GLN A 337 -14.24 -9.91 -27.61
CA GLN A 337 -15.48 -9.61 -28.31
C GLN A 337 -15.49 -8.14 -28.74
N LYS A 338 -16.14 -7.84 -29.87
CA LYS A 338 -16.31 -6.47 -30.36
C LYS A 338 -17.64 -5.90 -29.90
N LEU A 339 -17.61 -4.69 -29.35
CA LEU A 339 -18.82 -3.93 -29.07
C LEU A 339 -19.39 -3.36 -30.37
N ALA A 340 -20.72 -3.38 -30.50
CA ALA A 340 -21.40 -2.77 -31.64
C ALA A 340 -21.30 -1.23 -31.63
N SER A 341 -21.26 -0.64 -30.43
CA SER A 341 -21.10 0.79 -30.18
C SER A 341 -20.45 1.01 -28.81
N SER A 342 -19.93 2.22 -28.54
CA SER A 342 -19.43 2.59 -27.21
C SER A 342 -20.49 2.50 -26.10
N THR A 343 -21.76 2.64 -26.46
CA THR A 343 -22.91 2.55 -25.53
C THR A 343 -23.46 1.13 -25.36
N SER A 344 -22.93 0.15 -26.08
CA SER A 344 -23.40 -1.24 -25.97
C SER A 344 -22.98 -1.83 -24.62
N VAL A 345 -23.86 -2.65 -24.03
CA VAL A 345 -23.57 -3.37 -22.79
C VAL A 345 -22.77 -4.64 -23.15
N PRO A 346 -21.60 -4.88 -22.52
CA PRO A 346 -20.86 -6.12 -22.75
C PRO A 346 -21.64 -7.32 -22.24
N SER A 347 -21.44 -8.47 -22.86
CA SER A 347 -22.02 -9.75 -22.46
C SER A 347 -20.96 -10.69 -21.93
N LEU A 348 -21.27 -11.45 -20.88
CA LEU A 348 -20.42 -12.51 -20.38
C LEU A 348 -20.21 -13.57 -21.47
N SER A 349 -18.96 -13.88 -21.81
CA SER A 349 -18.66 -14.81 -22.91
C SER A 349 -18.81 -16.27 -22.50
N GLN A 350 -18.00 -16.72 -21.54
CA GLN A 350 -17.96 -18.11 -21.08
C GLN A 350 -17.19 -18.21 -19.76
N ARG A 351 -17.27 -19.38 -19.13
CA ARG A 351 -16.41 -19.74 -18.00
C ARG A 351 -15.01 -20.10 -18.50
N LEU A 352 -13.98 -19.54 -17.86
CA LEU A 352 -12.59 -19.76 -18.21
C LEU A 352 -11.75 -19.84 -16.92
N PRO A 353 -11.26 -21.04 -16.54
CA PRO A 353 -10.39 -21.17 -15.37
C PRO A 353 -9.05 -20.50 -15.61
N ALA A 354 -8.35 -20.18 -14.51
CA ALA A 354 -6.98 -19.69 -14.57
C ALA A 354 -6.08 -20.67 -15.31
N ALA A 355 -5.13 -20.16 -16.10
CA ALA A 355 -4.12 -21.02 -16.73
C ALA A 355 -3.23 -21.69 -15.67
N ARG A 356 -3.08 -21.01 -14.54
CA ARG A 356 -2.30 -21.48 -13.40
C ARG A 356 -2.82 -20.83 -12.12
N THR A 357 -2.81 -21.60 -11.04
CA THR A 357 -3.01 -21.09 -9.67
C THR A 357 -1.77 -21.44 -8.86
N ILE A 358 -1.26 -20.49 -8.09
CA ILE A 358 -0.20 -20.69 -7.10
C ILE A 358 -0.76 -20.26 -5.76
N SER A 359 -0.46 -20.98 -4.70
CA SER A 359 -0.88 -20.62 -3.35
C SER A 359 0.29 -20.60 -2.38
N LYS A 360 0.12 -19.89 -1.28
CA LYS A 360 1.07 -19.90 -0.18
C LYS A 360 0.41 -19.59 1.15
N LYS A 361 0.67 -20.46 2.14
CA LYS A 361 0.16 -20.32 3.50
C LYS A 361 0.84 -19.18 4.25
N PHE A 362 0.06 -18.50 5.09
CA PHE A 362 0.57 -17.53 6.03
C PHE A 362 1.34 -18.20 7.17
N LYS A 363 2.27 -17.44 7.74
CA LYS A 363 2.99 -17.83 8.95
C LYS A 363 2.63 -16.89 10.08
N PHE A 364 1.91 -17.41 11.06
CA PHE A 364 1.43 -16.63 12.18
C PHE A 364 2.46 -16.53 13.30
N PRO A 365 2.48 -15.42 14.05
CA PRO A 365 3.36 -15.26 15.19
C PRO A 365 2.78 -15.85 16.49
N ALA A 366 3.67 -16.20 17.40
CA ALA A 366 3.28 -16.62 18.74
C ALA A 366 2.97 -15.37 19.57
N LEU A 367 1.70 -15.04 19.73
CA LEU A 367 1.26 -13.89 20.53
C LEU A 367 1.06 -14.34 21.98
N SER A 368 1.99 -13.97 22.87
CA SER A 368 2.03 -14.44 24.26
C SER A 368 0.99 -13.79 25.20
N HIS A 369 0.20 -12.81 24.74
CA HIS A 369 -0.61 -11.94 25.60
C HIS A 369 -2.04 -11.65 25.13
N ILE A 370 -2.62 -12.40 24.17
CA ILE A 370 -3.98 -12.09 23.72
C ILE A 370 -5.01 -12.43 24.81
N ALA A 371 -5.46 -11.41 25.54
CA ALA A 371 -6.67 -11.48 26.35
C ALA A 371 -7.87 -11.25 25.41
N LEU A 372 -8.39 -12.31 24.79
CA LEU A 372 -9.58 -12.20 23.96
C LEU A 372 -10.79 -11.81 24.84
N PRO A 373 -11.57 -10.78 24.46
CA PRO A 373 -12.80 -10.46 25.18
C PRO A 373 -13.83 -11.58 24.99
N GLY A 374 -14.17 -12.28 26.09
CA GLY A 374 -15.43 -12.99 26.20
C GLY A 374 -15.48 -14.51 25.96
N ARG A 375 -14.38 -15.27 25.71
CA ARG A 375 -14.45 -16.74 25.80
C ARG A 375 -13.11 -17.49 25.96
N LEU A 376 -13.18 -18.49 26.84
CA LEU A 376 -12.38 -19.70 27.11
C LEU A 376 -10.89 -19.71 26.74
N ALA A 377 -10.08 -19.96 27.78
CA ALA A 377 -8.66 -20.29 27.81
C ALA A 377 -7.98 -20.48 26.45
N ALA A 378 -6.87 -19.73 26.24
CA ALA A 378 -5.94 -19.98 25.16
C ALA A 378 -5.73 -21.49 24.97
N PRO A 379 -5.73 -22.00 23.72
CA PRO A 379 -5.57 -23.43 23.46
C PRO A 379 -4.34 -23.93 24.23
N SER A 380 -4.53 -25.00 25.01
CA SER A 380 -3.46 -25.62 25.79
C SER A 380 -2.27 -25.88 24.87
N ALA A 381 -1.06 -25.57 25.34
CA ALA A 381 0.18 -25.68 24.59
C ALA A 381 0.55 -27.10 24.10
N ASP A 382 -0.35 -28.07 24.25
CA ASP A 382 -0.22 -29.45 23.81
C ASP A 382 -0.86 -29.72 22.43
N ALA A 383 -1.51 -28.73 21.79
CA ALA A 383 -2.11 -28.86 20.45
C ALA A 383 -1.20 -28.39 19.29
N PHE A 384 0.11 -28.33 19.50
CA PHE A 384 1.09 -28.02 18.45
C PHE A 384 1.37 -29.26 17.59
N THR A 385 0.47 -29.57 16.66
CA THR A 385 0.78 -30.50 15.57
C THR A 385 1.56 -29.76 14.49
N ASP A 386 2.72 -30.28 14.08
CA ASP A 386 3.56 -29.82 12.95
C ASP A 386 4.26 -28.46 13.03
N GLY A 387 4.29 -27.79 14.18
CA GLY A 387 5.10 -26.57 14.35
C GLY A 387 4.60 -25.33 13.57
N VAL A 388 3.39 -25.39 13.02
CA VAL A 388 2.67 -24.25 12.44
C VAL A 388 1.81 -23.64 13.54
N LEU A 389 1.98 -22.33 13.78
CA LEU A 389 1.16 -21.60 14.74
C LEU A 389 -0.22 -21.33 14.14
N PRO A 390 -1.32 -21.55 14.88
CA PRO A 390 -2.65 -21.23 14.39
C PRO A 390 -2.82 -19.72 14.23
N ASN A 391 -3.72 -19.31 13.33
CA ASN A 391 -4.10 -17.91 13.20
C ASN A 391 -4.64 -17.35 14.53
N PRO A 392 -4.04 -16.29 15.09
CA PRO A 392 -4.49 -15.70 16.34
C PRO A 392 -5.86 -15.01 16.25
N PHE A 393 -6.31 -14.67 15.04
CA PHE A 393 -7.57 -13.97 14.78
C PHE A 393 -8.38 -14.71 13.70
N PRO A 394 -8.90 -15.92 13.99
CA PRO A 394 -9.63 -16.71 13.02
C PRO A 394 -11.00 -16.12 12.70
N VAL A 395 -11.52 -16.45 11.52
CA VAL A 395 -12.87 -16.15 11.06
C VAL A 395 -13.77 -17.37 11.35
N PRO A 396 -14.86 -17.26 12.15
CA PRO A 396 -15.25 -16.20 13.08
C PRO A 396 -14.44 -16.20 14.41
N PRO A 397 -14.46 -15.11 15.22
CA PRO A 397 -15.34 -13.93 15.13
C PRO A 397 -14.74 -12.71 14.42
N TRP A 398 -13.48 -12.79 13.97
CA TRP A 398 -12.80 -11.69 13.31
C TRP A 398 -13.09 -11.75 11.82
N TYR A 399 -13.60 -10.66 11.24
CA TYR A 399 -13.88 -10.55 9.80
C TYR A 399 -13.09 -9.38 9.20
N PRO A 400 -12.62 -9.46 7.96
CA PRO A 400 -12.01 -8.31 7.31
C PRO A 400 -13.06 -7.20 7.11
N GLU A 401 -12.83 -6.06 7.75
CA GLU A 401 -13.61 -4.84 7.56
C GLU A 401 -13.16 -4.11 6.30
N SER A 402 -11.84 -3.98 6.13
CA SER A 402 -11.22 -3.41 4.95
C SER A 402 -9.87 -4.07 4.68
N ALA A 403 -9.46 -4.09 3.41
CA ALA A 403 -8.13 -4.50 2.99
C ALA A 403 -7.53 -3.49 2.02
N HIS A 404 -6.27 -3.18 2.26
CA HIS A 404 -5.50 -2.19 1.51
C HIS A 404 -4.33 -2.89 0.83
N PHE A 405 -4.39 -2.97 -0.50
CA PHE A 405 -3.31 -3.51 -1.32
C PHE A 405 -2.43 -2.36 -1.83
N VAL A 406 -1.22 -2.27 -1.28
CA VAL A 406 -0.29 -1.19 -1.58
C VAL A 406 0.89 -1.75 -2.37
N ARG A 407 1.17 -1.14 -3.53
CA ARG A 407 2.33 -1.49 -4.37
C ARG A 407 3.53 -0.64 -3.96
N GLN A 408 4.72 -1.18 -4.14
CA GLN A 408 5.94 -0.44 -3.82
C GLN A 408 6.04 0.85 -4.62
N TRP A 409 6.45 1.91 -3.93
CA TRP A 409 6.45 3.29 -4.39
C TRP A 409 7.28 3.56 -5.63
N TRP A 410 6.87 4.62 -6.33
CA TRP A 410 7.76 5.40 -7.16
C TRP A 410 8.55 6.41 -6.28
N PRO A 411 9.82 6.72 -6.59
CA PRO A 411 10.62 6.15 -7.68
C PRO A 411 11.10 4.73 -7.37
N THR A 412 11.07 3.85 -8.37
CA THR A 412 11.77 2.56 -8.31
C THR A 412 13.12 2.65 -9.03
N LEU A 413 14.15 1.96 -8.53
CA LEU A 413 15.42 1.82 -9.25
C LEU A 413 15.58 0.42 -9.83
N PRO A 414 16.38 0.24 -10.90
CA PRO A 414 16.78 -1.09 -11.34
C PRO A 414 17.38 -1.89 -10.19
N GLY A 415 16.86 -3.11 -9.98
CA GLY A 415 17.28 -3.98 -8.88
C GLY A 415 16.56 -3.76 -7.55
N THR A 416 15.60 -2.83 -7.47
CA THR A 416 14.62 -2.80 -6.37
C THR A 416 13.60 -3.93 -6.58
N PRO A 417 13.40 -4.82 -5.59
CA PRO A 417 12.51 -5.96 -5.73
C PRO A 417 11.05 -5.51 -5.79
N ARG A 418 10.27 -6.05 -6.73
CA ARG A 418 8.85 -5.72 -6.90
C ARG A 418 8.01 -6.46 -5.85
N VAL A 419 7.85 -5.82 -4.69
CA VAL A 419 7.07 -6.33 -3.56
C VAL A 419 5.77 -5.52 -3.43
N SER A 420 4.73 -6.17 -2.95
CA SER A 420 3.45 -5.57 -2.56
C SER A 420 3.20 -5.83 -1.08
N CYS A 421 2.34 -5.02 -0.48
CA CYS A 421 1.93 -5.14 0.91
C CYS A 421 0.42 -5.27 0.96
N THR A 422 -0.08 -6.18 1.79
CA THR A 422 -1.48 -6.19 2.17
C THR A 422 -1.60 -5.82 3.64
N VAL A 423 -2.52 -4.91 3.92
CA VAL A 423 -2.91 -4.55 5.28
C VAL A 423 -4.40 -4.77 5.43
N VAL A 424 -4.79 -5.55 6.42
CA VAL A 424 -6.17 -5.92 6.68
C VAL A 424 -6.58 -5.36 8.04
N LEU A 425 -7.68 -4.62 8.05
CA LEU A 425 -8.35 -4.22 9.27
C LEU A 425 -9.38 -5.30 9.61
N LEU A 426 -9.09 -6.11 10.63
CA LEU A 426 -10.01 -7.14 11.12
C LEU A 426 -10.94 -6.52 12.15
N ALA A 427 -12.22 -6.83 12.09
CA ALA A 427 -13.24 -6.39 13.03
C ALA A 427 -13.91 -7.58 13.71
N ALA A 428 -14.15 -7.44 15.01
CA ALA A 428 -15.04 -8.30 15.78
C ALA A 428 -16.12 -7.41 16.42
N THR A 429 -17.39 -7.75 16.22
CA THR A 429 -18.51 -7.00 16.79
C THR A 429 -19.10 -7.77 17.96
N ASP A 430 -19.19 -7.11 19.11
CA ASP A 430 -19.87 -7.66 20.28
C ASP A 430 -21.40 -7.63 20.03
N PRO A 431 -22.07 -8.79 20.05
CA PRO A 431 -23.51 -8.85 19.81
C PRO A 431 -24.35 -8.12 20.86
N VAL A 432 -23.82 -7.91 22.07
CA VAL A 432 -24.53 -7.26 23.19
C VAL A 432 -24.38 -5.74 23.12
N THR A 433 -23.15 -5.23 23.13
CA THR A 433 -22.89 -3.79 23.12
C THR A 433 -22.99 -3.17 21.73
N ARG A 434 -22.94 -3.99 20.67
CA ARG A 434 -22.79 -3.57 19.27
C ARG A 434 -21.54 -2.73 19.00
N ARG A 435 -20.60 -2.68 19.95
CA ARG A 435 -19.28 -2.08 19.73
C ARG A 435 -18.45 -3.02 18.87
N SER A 436 -17.64 -2.43 18.00
CA SER A 436 -16.74 -3.17 17.12
C SER A 436 -15.32 -2.88 17.56
N CYS A 437 -14.57 -3.93 17.88
CA CYS A 437 -13.15 -3.85 18.14
C CYS A 437 -12.38 -4.24 16.87
N PHE A 438 -11.23 -3.62 16.68
CA PHE A 438 -10.41 -3.79 15.49
C PHE A 438 -9.01 -4.26 15.83
N VAL A 439 -8.42 -5.03 14.92
CA VAL A 439 -7.03 -5.47 14.92
C VAL A 439 -6.46 -5.19 13.53
N LEU A 440 -5.19 -4.77 13.46
CA LEU A 440 -4.52 -4.54 12.18
C LEU A 440 -3.58 -5.71 11.90
N ALA A 441 -3.68 -6.29 10.70
CA ALA A 441 -2.79 -7.33 10.22
C ALA A 441 -2.04 -6.84 8.97
N GLN A 442 -0.78 -7.23 8.81
CA GLN A 442 0.03 -6.88 7.65
C GLN A 442 0.92 -8.05 7.24
N HIS A 443 1.09 -8.23 5.93
CA HIS A 443 2.20 -9.01 5.38
C HIS A 443 2.65 -8.43 4.03
N TYR A 444 3.81 -8.89 3.57
CA TYR A 444 4.32 -8.56 2.25
C TYR A 444 4.13 -9.75 1.31
N PHE A 445 4.14 -9.50 0.01
CA PHE A 445 4.12 -10.56 -0.98
C PHE A 445 4.72 -10.09 -2.30
N ARG A 446 5.01 -11.02 -3.19
CA ARG A 446 5.39 -10.71 -4.56
C ARG A 446 4.57 -11.54 -5.54
N VAL A 447 4.74 -11.26 -6.81
CA VAL A 447 4.15 -12.05 -7.90
C VAL A 447 5.32 -12.61 -8.72
N PRO A 448 5.43 -13.94 -8.88
CA PRO A 448 4.62 -14.98 -8.23
C PRO A 448 4.91 -15.12 -6.73
N ILE A 449 3.91 -15.47 -5.92
CA ILE A 449 4.03 -15.63 -4.44
C ILE A 449 4.91 -16.82 -4.03
N ASN A 450 5.08 -17.78 -4.94
CA ASN A 450 5.96 -18.93 -4.77
C ASN A 450 6.84 -19.10 -6.02
N HIS A 451 8.09 -18.67 -5.90
CA HIS A 451 9.03 -18.67 -7.03
C HIS A 451 9.47 -20.09 -7.42
N ALA A 452 9.60 -20.99 -6.45
CA ALA A 452 9.96 -22.39 -6.71
C ALA A 452 8.87 -23.06 -7.55
N GLU A 453 7.62 -22.91 -7.13
CA GLU A 453 6.49 -23.44 -7.88
C GLU A 453 6.47 -22.82 -9.28
N TRP A 454 6.55 -21.48 -9.40
CA TRP A 454 6.45 -20.79 -10.69
C TRP A 454 7.46 -21.27 -11.74
N TYR A 455 8.75 -21.28 -11.42
CA TYR A 455 9.78 -21.61 -12.42
C TYR A 455 9.97 -23.12 -12.63
N HIS A 456 9.48 -23.95 -11.71
CA HIS A 456 9.72 -25.40 -11.76
C HIS A 456 8.48 -26.23 -11.39
N PRO A 457 7.38 -26.05 -12.15
CA PRO A 457 6.09 -26.68 -11.86
C PRO A 457 6.16 -28.21 -11.78
N GLU A 458 7.05 -28.84 -12.55
CA GLU A 458 7.16 -30.30 -12.62
C GLU A 458 7.79 -30.93 -11.37
N THR A 459 8.48 -30.14 -10.55
CA THR A 459 9.30 -30.65 -9.44
C THR A 459 8.74 -30.36 -8.04
N CYS A 460 7.86 -29.36 -7.88
CA CYS A 460 7.21 -29.06 -6.60
C CYS A 460 5.78 -29.61 -6.57
N LYS A 461 5.60 -30.82 -6.04
CA LYS A 461 4.28 -31.33 -5.59
C LYS A 461 3.90 -30.87 -4.17
N CYS A 462 4.63 -29.89 -3.66
CA CYS A 462 4.52 -29.36 -2.30
C CYS A 462 3.18 -28.66 -1.99
N GLY A 463 2.36 -28.37 -3.02
CA GLY A 463 1.06 -27.69 -2.88
C GLY A 463 -0.16 -28.52 -3.31
N SER A 464 0.01 -29.72 -3.86
CA SER A 464 -1.14 -30.57 -4.24
C SER A 464 -1.47 -31.53 -3.10
N PHE A 465 -2.28 -31.08 -2.14
CA PHE A 465 -2.94 -32.00 -1.21
C PHE A 465 -4.01 -32.78 -1.99
N GLU A 466 -3.69 -34.02 -2.40
CA GLU A 466 -4.76 -34.98 -2.67
C GLU A 466 -5.39 -35.35 -1.32
N GLU A 467 -6.65 -34.96 -1.12
CA GLU A 467 -7.49 -35.39 0.00
C GLU A 467 -7.66 -36.92 -0.07
N GLY A 468 -6.76 -37.66 0.58
CA GLY A 468 -6.88 -39.12 0.56
C GLY A 468 -5.70 -39.87 1.16
N SER A 469 -5.58 -39.85 2.49
CA SER A 469 -5.30 -41.02 3.35
C SER A 469 -4.61 -40.60 4.65
N GLU A 470 -5.28 -40.85 5.77
CA GLU A 470 -4.69 -40.85 7.10
C GLU A 470 -3.70 -42.02 7.20
N SER A 471 -2.41 -41.77 6.93
CA SER A 471 -1.36 -42.68 7.36
C SER A 471 -0.08 -41.92 7.69
N ASP A 472 0.49 -42.24 8.85
CA ASP A 472 1.76 -41.73 9.39
C ASP A 472 2.92 -41.92 8.40
N MET A 473 3.10 -40.97 7.49
CA MET A 473 4.26 -40.91 6.61
C MET A 473 4.96 -39.56 6.73
N PRO A 474 6.30 -39.55 6.71
CA PRO A 474 7.09 -38.34 6.91
C PRO A 474 6.74 -37.31 5.82
N THR A 475 6.60 -36.05 6.24
CA THR A 475 6.43 -34.85 5.39
C THR A 475 7.07 -35.04 4.02
N PRO A 476 6.34 -34.84 2.90
CA PRO A 476 6.88 -35.07 1.57
C PRO A 476 8.06 -34.11 1.33
N GLN A 477 9.28 -34.62 1.54
CA GLN A 477 10.49 -33.94 1.15
C GLN A 477 10.50 -33.88 -0.37
N CYS A 478 10.08 -32.73 -0.90
CA CYS A 478 10.16 -32.42 -2.31
C CYS A 478 11.56 -32.77 -2.84
N GLU A 479 11.65 -33.54 -3.93
CA GLU A 479 12.93 -33.93 -4.55
C GLU A 479 13.79 -32.73 -4.97
N TRP A 480 13.22 -31.52 -4.98
CA TRP A 480 13.90 -30.22 -5.00
C TRP A 480 15.05 -30.09 -3.99
N ALA A 481 14.91 -30.71 -2.80
CA ALA A 481 15.96 -30.71 -1.79
C ALA A 481 17.21 -31.54 -2.20
N LYS A 482 17.08 -32.41 -3.21
CA LYS A 482 18.18 -33.25 -3.72
C LYS A 482 18.90 -32.62 -4.93
N GLY A 483 18.29 -31.67 -5.62
CA GLY A 483 18.93 -30.89 -6.68
C GLY A 483 19.83 -29.77 -6.13
N GLN A 484 20.99 -29.51 -6.76
CA GLN A 484 21.82 -28.36 -6.41
C GLN A 484 21.15 -27.06 -6.88
N LEU A 485 20.31 -26.49 -6.03
CA LEU A 485 19.83 -25.11 -6.22
C LEU A 485 21.00 -24.14 -6.19
N THR A 486 20.96 -23.17 -7.09
CA THR A 486 21.87 -22.03 -7.02
C THR A 486 21.62 -21.25 -5.71
N MET A 487 22.64 -20.55 -5.20
CA MET A 487 22.49 -19.72 -4.01
C MET A 487 21.39 -18.66 -4.18
N THR A 488 21.23 -18.12 -5.38
CA THR A 488 20.17 -17.17 -5.73
C THR A 488 18.79 -17.79 -5.60
N GLN A 489 18.56 -18.99 -6.12
CA GLN A 489 17.28 -19.69 -5.97
C GLN A 489 16.94 -19.99 -4.51
N LYS A 490 17.94 -20.36 -3.70
CA LYS A 490 17.74 -20.56 -2.25
C LYS A 490 17.36 -19.25 -1.54
N ALA A 491 18.02 -18.15 -1.88
CA ALA A 491 17.71 -16.83 -1.34
C ALA A 491 16.30 -16.37 -1.72
N LEU A 492 15.89 -16.60 -2.97
CA LEU A 492 14.54 -16.32 -3.48
C LEU A 492 13.46 -17.06 -2.70
N ILE A 493 13.64 -18.35 -2.47
CA ILE A 493 12.70 -19.18 -1.70
C ILE A 493 12.65 -18.71 -0.25
N ALA A 494 13.82 -18.47 0.36
CA ALA A 494 13.88 -17.97 1.74
C ALA A 494 13.18 -16.61 1.89
N GLN A 495 13.28 -15.74 0.88
CA GLN A 495 12.54 -14.49 0.83
C GLN A 495 11.02 -14.74 0.71
N ASP A 496 10.56 -15.60 -0.21
CA ASP A 496 9.12 -15.93 -0.31
C ASP A 496 8.57 -16.40 1.03
N GLU A 497 9.31 -17.25 1.73
CA GLU A 497 8.95 -17.73 3.07
C GLU A 497 8.92 -16.61 4.12
N ALA A 498 9.79 -15.59 3.96
CA ALA A 498 9.86 -14.47 4.87
C ALA A 498 8.72 -13.46 4.67
N LEU A 499 8.29 -13.25 3.42
CA LEU A 499 7.23 -12.30 3.07
C LEU A 499 5.86 -12.74 3.63
N MET A 500 5.61 -14.05 3.74
CA MET A 500 4.35 -14.61 4.27
C MET A 500 4.22 -14.58 5.81
N HIS A 501 5.19 -14.02 6.53
CA HIS A 501 5.03 -13.81 7.96
C HIS A 501 4.01 -12.70 8.21
N MET A 502 2.97 -13.05 8.95
CA MET A 502 1.96 -12.10 9.40
C MET A 502 2.51 -11.29 10.56
N TRP A 503 2.25 -9.99 10.51
CA TRP A 503 2.55 -9.04 11.55
C TRP A 503 1.25 -8.39 12.03
N TYR A 504 1.14 -8.09 13.33
CA TYR A 504 -0.11 -7.59 13.91
C TYR A 504 0.10 -6.38 14.81
N VAL A 505 -0.88 -5.47 14.80
CA VAL A 505 -1.25 -4.69 15.99
C VAL A 505 -2.31 -5.50 16.72
N SER A 506 -1.87 -6.38 17.61
CA SER A 506 -2.69 -7.45 18.19
C SER A 506 -3.59 -7.00 19.35
N THR A 507 -3.27 -5.88 20.01
CA THR A 507 -4.14 -5.30 21.04
C THR A 507 -5.36 -4.68 20.35
N PRO A 508 -6.59 -5.16 20.62
CA PRO A 508 -7.78 -4.61 19.99
C PRO A 508 -7.98 -3.12 20.33
N PHE A 509 -8.47 -2.35 19.37
CA PHE A 509 -8.75 -0.91 19.52
C PHE A 509 -10.06 -0.53 18.83
N GLU A 510 -10.62 0.64 19.13
CA GLU A 510 -11.84 1.13 18.49
C GLU A 510 -11.56 2.28 17.53
N VAL A 511 -11.95 2.09 16.27
CA VAL A 511 -11.72 3.07 15.21
C VAL A 511 -12.94 3.99 15.06
N VAL A 512 -12.70 5.29 14.90
CA VAL A 512 -13.73 6.25 14.52
C VAL A 512 -14.24 5.93 13.12
N ARG A 513 -15.56 5.86 12.97
CA ARG A 513 -16.22 5.54 11.71
C ARG A 513 -17.11 6.69 11.24
N VAL A 514 -17.11 6.93 9.94
CA VAL A 514 -17.95 7.95 9.30
C VAL A 514 -19.12 7.25 8.63
N LEU A 515 -20.34 7.72 8.91
CA LEU A 515 -21.52 7.29 8.18
C LEU A 515 -21.51 7.98 6.82
N GLU A 516 -21.37 7.21 5.75
CA GLU A 516 -21.58 7.73 4.40
C GLU A 516 -23.06 8.06 4.30
N ARG A 517 -23.44 9.34 4.30
CA ARG A 517 -24.84 9.70 4.08
C ARG A 517 -25.16 9.45 2.61
N SER A 518 -25.81 8.35 2.30
CA SER A 518 -26.39 8.16 0.97
C SER A 518 -27.49 9.20 0.76
N LEU A 519 -27.15 10.32 0.12
CA LEU A 519 -28.11 11.28 -0.43
C LEU A 519 -28.72 10.66 -1.70
N GLY A 520 -29.51 9.61 -1.51
CA GLY A 520 -30.39 9.00 -2.50
C GLY A 520 -31.83 9.43 -2.23
N ASP A 521 -32.37 10.20 -3.15
CA ASP A 521 -33.77 10.65 -3.17
C ASP A 521 -34.72 9.45 -3.37
N ALA A 522 -35.76 9.41 -2.54
CA ALA A 522 -37.06 8.73 -2.66
C ALA A 522 -37.16 7.43 -3.49
N GLY A 523 -37.22 6.30 -2.79
CA GLY A 523 -37.73 5.03 -3.30
C GLY A 523 -37.73 3.95 -2.23
N GLU A 524 -38.90 3.76 -1.60
CA GLU A 524 -39.29 2.77 -0.58
C GLU A 524 -38.43 1.49 -0.39
N GLU A 525 -38.12 1.22 0.89
CA GLU A 525 -38.15 -0.09 1.55
C GLU A 525 -37.03 -1.15 1.40
N ASP A 526 -35.83 -0.84 0.92
CA ASP A 526 -34.69 -1.76 1.15
C ASP A 526 -33.99 -1.48 2.50
N LEU A 527 -34.65 -1.91 3.58
CA LEU A 527 -34.21 -1.87 4.99
C LEU A 527 -32.92 -2.66 5.32
N GLN A 528 -32.14 -3.09 4.32
CA GLN A 528 -30.90 -3.86 4.50
C GLN A 528 -29.62 -3.15 4.06
N ASP A 529 -29.70 -2.09 3.26
CA ASP A 529 -28.53 -1.32 2.82
C ASP A 529 -28.28 -0.14 3.78
N ARG A 530 -28.13 -0.44 5.07
CA ARG A 530 -27.65 0.54 6.04
C ARG A 530 -26.22 0.91 5.65
N ASP A 531 -26.02 2.16 5.24
CA ASP A 531 -24.72 2.78 4.98
C ASP A 531 -23.67 2.24 5.96
N ARG A 532 -22.82 1.31 5.49
CA ARG A 532 -21.85 0.65 6.37
C ARG A 532 -20.87 1.74 6.82
N PRO A 533 -20.71 1.97 8.13
CA PRO A 533 -19.89 3.06 8.61
C PRO A 533 -18.42 2.81 8.23
N ARG A 534 -17.82 3.72 7.47
CA ARG A 534 -16.46 3.59 6.95
C ARG A 534 -15.44 3.91 8.05
N PRO A 535 -14.51 3.01 8.38
CA PRO A 535 -13.46 3.29 9.37
C PRO A 535 -12.47 4.33 8.84
N LEU A 536 -12.08 5.27 9.71
CA LEU A 536 -11.05 6.28 9.41
C LEU A 536 -9.65 5.68 9.60
N VAL A 537 -9.22 4.92 8.60
CA VAL A 537 -7.88 4.33 8.50
C VAL A 537 -7.28 4.67 7.15
N ALA A 538 -6.01 5.08 7.14
CA ALA A 538 -5.22 5.20 5.93
C ALA A 538 -3.96 4.34 6.04
N VAL A 539 -3.61 3.70 4.94
CA VAL A 539 -2.50 2.76 4.85
C VAL A 539 -1.60 3.15 3.69
N ASP A 540 -0.30 3.09 3.96
CA ASP A 540 0.79 3.19 3.02
C ASP A 540 1.66 1.91 3.18
N PHE A 541 2.69 1.72 2.36
CA PHE A 541 3.42 0.46 2.25
C PHE A 541 4.17 0.12 3.54
N GLY A 542 4.63 1.14 4.27
CA GLY A 542 5.37 0.98 5.51
C GLY A 542 4.62 1.44 6.75
N HIS A 543 3.41 1.99 6.63
CA HIS A 543 2.73 2.68 7.73
C HIS A 543 1.21 2.55 7.67
N ALA A 544 0.57 2.63 8.84
CA ALA A 544 -0.85 2.90 8.95
C ALA A 544 -1.10 4.01 9.96
N VAL A 545 -2.16 4.78 9.69
CA VAL A 545 -2.67 5.83 10.56
C VAL A 545 -4.19 5.69 10.68
N TRP A 546 -4.73 5.91 11.87
CA TRP A 546 -6.17 5.90 12.13
C TRP A 546 -6.56 6.86 13.23
N ILE A 547 -7.86 7.12 13.36
CA ILE A 547 -8.43 7.84 14.50
C ILE A 547 -9.07 6.83 15.44
N GLU A 548 -8.66 6.86 16.72
CA GLU A 548 -9.07 5.92 17.77
C GLU A 548 -9.88 6.63 18.85
N TYR A 549 -10.91 5.95 19.38
CA TYR A 549 -11.63 6.38 20.58
C TYR A 549 -10.82 6.06 21.84
N CYS A 550 -10.77 6.96 22.82
CA CYS A 550 -10.06 6.73 24.07
C CYS A 550 -10.96 6.02 25.09
N ASP A 551 -10.57 4.82 25.52
CA ASP A 551 -11.26 4.06 26.57
C ASP A 551 -10.99 4.56 28.02
N ASP A 552 -10.28 5.69 28.18
CA ASP A 552 -9.76 6.14 29.48
C ASP A 552 -10.84 6.68 30.43
N THR A 553 -12.08 6.89 29.97
CA THR A 553 -13.21 7.23 30.83
C THR A 553 -13.98 5.97 31.23
N PRO A 554 -13.79 5.42 32.45
CA PRO A 554 -14.63 4.34 32.93
C PRO A 554 -16.08 4.81 32.89
N ALA A 555 -16.89 4.14 32.06
CA ALA A 555 -18.32 4.41 31.94
C ALA A 555 -18.90 4.66 33.33
N PRO A 556 -19.57 5.80 33.59
CA PRO A 556 -20.14 6.07 34.89
C PRO A 556 -21.06 4.90 35.22
N ARG A 557 -20.66 4.12 36.24
CA ARG A 557 -21.45 2.99 36.69
C ARG A 557 -22.85 3.51 36.93
N ALA A 558 -23.80 2.93 36.21
CA ALA A 558 -25.22 3.15 36.34
C ALA A 558 -25.64 2.86 37.80
N ASN A 559 -25.44 3.83 38.68
CA ASN A 559 -26.21 3.95 39.89
C ASN A 559 -27.51 4.62 39.44
N GLY A 560 -28.54 3.79 39.37
CA GLY A 560 -29.83 4.15 38.81
C GLY A 560 -30.56 5.26 39.56
N GLU A 561 -31.69 5.64 38.95
CA GLU A 561 -32.65 6.68 39.36
C GLU A 561 -32.09 8.08 39.05
N ASP A 562 -32.48 8.80 38.00
CA ASP A 562 -33.84 9.13 37.60
C ASP A 562 -33.88 9.58 36.12
N GLY A 563 -35.00 9.35 35.43
CA GLY A 563 -35.17 9.54 33.99
C GLY A 563 -35.09 11.00 33.52
N GLY A 564 -34.12 11.29 32.65
CA GLY A 564 -34.08 12.49 31.83
C GLY A 564 -33.33 12.22 30.54
N ASP A 565 -34.04 12.27 29.41
CA ASP A 565 -33.55 12.13 28.02
C ASP A 565 -32.60 13.27 27.64
N THR A 566 -31.51 13.42 28.38
CA THR A 566 -30.39 14.27 27.99
C THR A 566 -29.49 13.36 27.20
N GLU A 567 -29.48 13.52 25.88
CA GLU A 567 -28.45 12.97 25.00
C GLU A 567 -27.10 13.32 25.64
N LEU A 568 -26.49 12.35 26.32
CA LEU A 568 -25.15 12.48 26.86
C LEU A 568 -24.27 12.70 25.63
N GLU A 569 -23.86 13.95 25.40
CA GLU A 569 -22.70 14.28 24.59
C GLU A 569 -21.50 13.60 25.26
N GLU A 570 -21.35 12.28 25.03
CA GLU A 570 -20.14 11.54 25.33
C GLU A 570 -19.03 12.24 24.53
N SER A 571 -18.30 13.10 25.22
CA SER A 571 -17.04 13.67 24.76
C SER A 571 -16.03 12.53 24.72
N ASP A 572 -16.21 11.59 23.80
CA ASP A 572 -15.25 10.56 23.50
C ASP A 572 -14.00 11.26 22.98
N GLU A 573 -13.01 11.39 23.85
CA GLU A 573 -11.70 11.87 23.50
C GLU A 573 -11.17 10.99 22.35
N LYS A 574 -10.70 11.62 21.28
CA LYS A 574 -10.19 10.95 20.08
C LYS A 574 -8.70 11.20 19.99
N ARG A 575 -7.95 10.21 19.51
CA ARG A 575 -6.49 10.33 19.30
C ARG A 575 -6.12 9.90 17.89
N LEU A 576 -5.15 10.60 17.30
CA LEU A 576 -4.54 10.20 16.03
C LEU A 576 -3.44 9.19 16.29
N ARG A 577 -3.53 8.02 15.66
CA ARG A 577 -2.72 6.85 15.97
C ARG A 577 -1.91 6.43 14.77
N PHE A 578 -0.71 5.93 15.02
CA PHE A 578 0.25 5.63 13.98
C PHE A 578 1.06 4.38 14.31
N VAL A 579 1.36 3.59 13.29
CA VAL A 579 2.28 2.45 13.40
C VAL A 579 3.16 2.35 12.16
N SER A 580 4.41 1.94 12.37
CA SER A 580 5.34 1.58 11.30
C SER A 580 5.46 0.06 11.18
N PHE A 581 5.28 -0.45 9.98
CA PHE A 581 5.50 -1.85 9.65
C PHE A 581 7.00 -2.16 9.61
N PRO A 582 7.38 -3.41 9.98
CA PRO A 582 8.76 -3.85 9.86
C PRO A 582 9.18 -3.82 8.39
N PRO A 583 10.43 -3.44 8.07
CA PRO A 583 10.95 -3.62 6.71
C PRO A 583 11.07 -5.12 6.40
N PHE A 584 10.80 -5.52 5.16
CA PHE A 584 11.13 -6.88 4.73
C PHE A 584 12.63 -6.99 4.41
N ARG A 585 13.15 -8.22 4.44
CA ARG A 585 14.55 -8.52 4.07
C ARG A 585 14.64 -8.85 2.58
N ASP A 586 15.57 -8.22 1.87
CA ASP A 586 15.79 -8.51 0.45
C ASP A 586 16.57 -9.81 0.23
N GLU A 587 16.49 -10.38 -0.97
CA GLU A 587 17.21 -11.59 -1.40
C GLU A 587 18.71 -11.50 -1.11
N SER A 588 19.29 -10.30 -1.28
CA SER A 588 20.71 -10.06 -1.00
C SER A 588 21.09 -10.28 0.46
N GLU A 589 20.17 -10.09 1.40
CA GLU A 589 20.42 -10.36 2.82
C GLU A 589 20.43 -11.86 3.13
N PHE A 590 19.79 -12.68 2.28
CA PHE A 590 19.82 -14.13 2.37
C PHE A 590 21.00 -14.75 1.61
N MET A 591 21.64 -14.00 0.70
CA MET A 591 22.85 -14.45 0.00
C MET A 591 24.05 -14.45 0.96
N GLY A 592 24.62 -15.64 1.21
CA GLY A 592 25.85 -15.78 2.02
C GLY A 592 25.61 -15.97 3.52
N MET A 593 24.36 -16.07 3.97
CA MET A 593 24.07 -16.66 5.27
C MET A 593 24.31 -18.18 5.16
N ASP A 594 25.43 -18.64 5.72
CA ASP A 594 25.58 -20.07 6.03
C ASP A 594 24.47 -20.41 7.04
N PHE A 595 23.51 -21.25 6.63
CA PHE A 595 22.39 -21.69 7.47
C PHE A 595 22.83 -22.62 8.63
N GLY A 596 24.09 -22.53 9.08
CA GLY A 596 24.67 -23.35 10.14
C GLY A 596 24.45 -22.76 11.54
N ASP A 597 24.04 -23.63 12.46
CA ASP A 597 24.01 -23.57 13.93
C ASP A 597 23.40 -22.36 14.67
N ASP A 598 23.11 -21.22 14.03
CA ASP A 598 22.53 -20.03 14.69
C ASP A 598 21.05 -19.80 14.33
N GLU A 599 20.34 -20.88 14.03
CA GLU A 599 18.89 -20.87 13.75
C GLU A 599 18.09 -20.31 14.95
N GLU A 600 18.61 -20.52 16.16
CA GLU A 600 17.99 -20.08 17.42
C GLU A 600 18.08 -18.56 17.61
N ALA A 601 19.23 -17.94 17.33
CA ALA A 601 19.36 -16.48 17.33
C ALA A 601 18.48 -15.85 16.24
N ARG A 602 18.35 -16.51 15.07
CA ARG A 602 17.44 -16.09 14.00
C ARG A 602 15.98 -16.13 14.44
N LYS A 603 15.54 -17.23 15.07
CA LYS A 603 14.18 -17.37 15.62
C LYS A 603 13.90 -16.30 16.68
N LYS A 604 14.88 -16.02 17.55
CA LYS A 604 14.76 -14.99 18.59
C LYS A 604 14.67 -13.57 18.03
N ALA A 605 15.43 -13.26 16.97
CA ALA A 605 15.36 -11.97 16.29
C ALA A 605 14.02 -11.78 15.54
N LEU A 606 13.53 -12.83 14.86
CA LEU A 606 12.21 -12.79 14.22
C LEU A 606 11.11 -12.61 15.26
N ALA A 607 11.15 -13.35 16.37
CA ALA A 607 10.13 -13.28 17.42
C ALA A 607 10.02 -11.92 18.11
N GLN A 608 11.07 -11.08 18.08
CA GLN A 608 11.05 -9.75 18.69
C GLN A 608 10.42 -8.65 17.81
N GLU A 609 10.20 -8.88 16.51
CA GLU A 609 9.69 -7.87 15.58
C GLU A 609 8.22 -8.05 15.15
N VAL A 610 7.48 -8.99 15.76
CA VAL A 610 6.19 -9.42 15.20
C VAL A 610 4.96 -8.67 15.68
N GLU A 611 5.13 -7.74 16.62
CA GLU A 611 4.03 -6.92 17.15
C GLU A 611 4.28 -5.42 16.91
N GLY A 612 3.24 -4.75 16.42
CA GLY A 612 3.25 -3.34 16.13
C GLY A 612 3.14 -2.46 17.36
N ARG A 613 4.09 -1.55 17.50
CA ARG A 613 4.07 -0.53 18.56
C ARG A 613 3.27 0.67 18.08
N VAL A 614 2.02 0.74 18.50
CA VAL A 614 1.14 1.89 18.25
C VAL A 614 1.63 3.12 18.99
N LYS A 615 1.57 4.27 18.31
CA LYS A 615 2.01 5.57 18.84
C LYS A 615 0.90 6.58 18.65
N THR A 616 0.78 7.50 19.61
CA THR A 616 -0.13 8.66 19.50
C THR A 616 0.65 9.81 18.88
N LEU A 617 0.04 10.45 17.89
CA LEU A 617 0.59 11.63 17.25
C LEU A 617 0.06 12.90 17.90
N GLU A 618 0.91 13.91 17.94
CA GLU A 618 0.53 15.27 18.31
C GLU A 618 -0.35 15.86 17.20
N ILE A 619 -1.41 16.59 17.58
CA ILE A 619 -2.31 17.28 16.66
C ILE A 619 -2.36 18.77 17.01
N PRO A 620 -2.66 19.67 16.04
CA PRO A 620 -2.89 21.08 16.36
C PRO A 620 -4.08 21.26 17.31
N ASP A 621 -4.01 22.25 18.20
CA ASP A 621 -5.06 22.50 19.21
C ASP A 621 -6.42 22.82 18.56
N GLU A 622 -6.43 23.42 17.37
CA GLU A 622 -7.64 23.74 16.63
C GLU A 622 -8.24 22.56 15.85
N LEU A 623 -7.52 21.44 15.75
CA LEU A 623 -7.96 20.27 14.98
C LEU A 623 -8.88 19.40 15.84
N ASP A 624 -10.17 19.44 15.55
CA ASP A 624 -11.14 18.52 16.14
C ASP A 624 -11.20 17.21 15.33
N LEU A 625 -10.70 16.11 15.91
CA LEU A 625 -10.76 14.80 15.27
C LEU A 625 -12.20 14.25 15.11
N GLY A 626 -13.18 14.82 15.83
CA GLY A 626 -14.59 14.46 15.71
C GLY A 626 -15.28 14.98 14.45
N THR A 627 -14.65 15.92 13.72
CA THR A 627 -15.21 16.48 12.48
C THR A 627 -14.62 15.86 11.22
N ILE A 628 -13.63 14.97 11.35
CA ILE A 628 -12.89 14.39 10.21
C ILE A 628 -13.76 13.40 9.42
N GLU A 629 -13.80 13.57 8.10
CA GLU A 629 -14.50 12.69 7.15
C GLU A 629 -13.55 11.80 6.35
N THR A 630 -12.31 12.26 6.10
CA THR A 630 -11.31 11.50 5.34
C THR A 630 -9.92 11.61 5.95
N ILE A 631 -9.15 10.53 5.82
CA ILE A 631 -7.76 10.44 6.28
C ILE A 631 -6.90 9.82 5.16
N ASN A 632 -5.72 10.39 4.97
CA ASN A 632 -4.69 9.90 4.04
C ASN A 632 -3.31 10.03 4.68
N ILE A 633 -2.35 9.27 4.16
CA ILE A 633 -0.95 9.32 4.55
C ILE A 633 -0.08 9.47 3.29
N ASP A 634 0.91 10.36 3.37
CA ASP A 634 1.98 10.49 2.40
C ASP A 634 3.29 10.14 3.10
N GLN A 635 3.65 8.86 3.07
CA GLN A 635 4.85 8.36 3.72
C GLN A 635 6.11 9.05 3.19
N SER A 636 6.13 9.38 1.89
CA SER A 636 7.31 9.98 1.24
C SER A 636 7.67 11.33 1.84
N GLN A 637 6.65 12.10 2.25
CA GLN A 637 6.83 13.42 2.85
C GLN A 637 6.79 13.40 4.38
N GLY A 638 6.30 12.31 4.97
CA GLY A 638 5.99 12.25 6.40
C GLY A 638 4.81 13.12 6.77
N ALA A 639 3.78 13.10 5.92
CA ALA A 639 2.58 13.88 6.12
C ALA A 639 1.35 13.00 6.35
N ILE A 640 0.45 13.48 7.19
CA ILE A 640 -0.90 12.94 7.38
C ILE A 640 -1.88 14.02 6.94
N ILE A 641 -2.84 13.65 6.12
CA ILE A 641 -3.78 14.57 5.49
C ILE A 641 -5.18 14.22 5.96
N LEU A 642 -5.86 15.17 6.58
CA LEU A 642 -7.18 15.01 7.19
C LEU A 642 -8.13 16.04 6.60
N SER A 643 -9.30 15.63 6.10
CA SER A 643 -10.36 16.55 5.70
C SER A 643 -11.46 16.54 6.74
N ASP A 644 -11.86 17.72 7.21
CA ASP A 644 -13.05 17.87 8.05
C ASP A 644 -14.32 18.13 7.23
N ARG A 645 -15.47 18.01 7.90
CA ARG A 645 -16.82 18.32 7.38
C ARG A 645 -17.04 19.81 7.06
N ASP A 646 -16.18 20.70 7.56
CA ASP A 646 -16.26 22.15 7.32
C ASP A 646 -15.47 22.54 6.05
N GLY A 647 -14.92 21.57 5.32
CA GLY A 647 -14.15 21.80 4.11
C GLY A 647 -12.74 22.32 4.37
N LYS A 648 -12.14 22.01 5.53
CA LYS A 648 -10.72 22.25 5.81
C LYS A 648 -9.93 20.95 5.65
N ILE A 649 -8.79 21.07 5.00
CA ILE A 649 -7.84 19.97 4.83
C ILE A 649 -6.58 20.31 5.62
N TYR A 650 -6.31 19.56 6.67
CA TYR A 650 -5.13 19.66 7.51
C TYR A 650 -4.03 18.75 6.96
N ILE A 651 -2.86 19.31 6.71
CA ILE A 651 -1.65 18.61 6.28
C ILE A 651 -0.65 18.69 7.43
N LEU A 652 -0.58 17.62 8.21
CA LEU A 652 0.26 17.50 9.41
C LEU A 652 1.61 16.91 9.03
N CYS A 653 2.73 17.62 9.22
CA CYS A 653 4.06 17.14 8.85
C CYS A 653 4.88 16.69 10.07
N TYR A 654 5.44 15.48 9.99
CA TYR A 654 6.22 14.85 11.05
C TYR A 654 7.64 14.44 10.60
N GLU A 655 8.57 14.34 11.56
CA GLU A 655 9.92 13.79 11.39
C GLU A 655 10.33 12.72 12.40
#